data_AF-A0A6I8PWX7-F1
#
_entry.id   AF-A0A6I8PWX7-F1
#
_cell.length_a   1.000
_cell.length_b   1.000
_cell.length_c   1.000
_cell.angle_alpha   90.00
_cell.angle_beta   90.00
_cell.angle_gamma   90.00
#
_symmetry.space_group_name_H-M   'P 1'
#
loop_
_entity.id
_entity.type
_entity.pdbx_description
1 polymer ?
#
loop_
_entity_poly.entity_id
_entity_poly.type
_entity_poly.pdbx_seq_one_letter_code
_entity_poly.pdbx_strand_id
1 'polypeptide(L)'
;MPTWRKYKEQLSLRIRSDSSPRILFSALFMPAWTTFTLRLMLVIMPSIVMGHPQCLDYKPPFQPSQPLDFCSAYSSFGCCDSAQDEAIASRYHYITDFLDHSGVTACGDYIRDILCQECSPYAAHLYDAEDVNTPLRDLPGLCGNYCTEFWHRCRYTLSLIIEERDVTEIEGDLGKFCSFLSLDDVNYCYPNVLTNAELNSGLGEVKEDEEGCLQLCLQEMANGLRNPVAMVHANDGTHRYFIAEQVGYIWVYLPNGSRVDKPFLNVSKAVLTSPWAGDERGFLGIAMHPDFHQNGKFYVYYSIHAKKEEKIRISEFHVSTDDVNKADHKSERVILEVTEPASNHNGGQILFGTDGYLYIFTGDGGRAGDPFGEFGNAQNKSSLLGKVLRISVTGNEMGPPYRIPPDNPFLRERGARAEVFAYGARNMWRCSVDRGDPETGIGRGRIFCGDVGQNKFEEVDLIQKGGNYGWRAKEGFSCYDKNLCKNASLDDVLPIFAYPHSVGKSVTGGYIYRGCQMPNLKGLYLFGDFMSGRLMSLKEDRNEAQWHYTEICMGQATTCNFPKLINTYFPYIISFGEDEAGELYFLSTRTPSAAVAAGVMYKIVDPSKRAAPGMCSSNPRQVAVKGKLVDFYPTQELLLKPDSVTTQTALTTALSIEEKTDRFSTTTEPYHTTRHYWTNTFEATTALPYLTATPLPKSTAPQKRVMQTSNTGNPKMVSRKGDKRVTATKSPVISQRKPTMDQNLPDSYTFTTKRTFYPTYIPHFITTTQQQRRNPKESNKNEARSNSTTLTRRKILKKQKVKIKKKIKHGTVRLIDRKNLPDRGRLEIHINGEWGTVCNDKFDSQAGAVVCRQLGYPFVLKVARRAEFGEGNGLRILLDEVKCEGGEKTLLDCRRSKIGQHDCTHEEDVGVVCGMEEMEDEEELQLSQT
;
A
#
# COMPACT_ATOMS: atom_id res chain seq x y z
N MET A 1 -35.65 -34.21 21.06
CA MET A 1 -34.67 -35.32 21.06
C MET A 1 -33.32 -34.78 21.60
N PRO A 2 -32.23 -35.57 21.72
CA PRO A 2 -30.90 -34.99 21.90
C PRO A 2 -30.53 -34.16 20.66
N THR A 3 -29.91 -33.00 20.84
CA THR A 3 -29.34 -32.22 19.73
C THR A 3 -27.96 -32.74 19.35
N TRP A 4 -27.51 -32.48 18.12
CA TRP A 4 -26.17 -32.84 17.63
C TRP A 4 -25.06 -32.41 18.58
N ARG A 5 -25.18 -31.21 19.19
CA ARG A 5 -24.25 -30.70 20.21
C ARG A 5 -24.13 -31.61 21.45
N LYS A 6 -25.24 -32.12 21.98
CA LYS A 6 -25.21 -33.10 23.10
C LYS A 6 -24.57 -34.43 22.68
N TYR A 7 -24.73 -34.83 21.43
CA TYR A 7 -24.08 -36.02 20.88
C TYR A 7 -22.58 -35.80 20.65
N LYS A 8 -22.16 -34.61 20.18
CA LYS A 8 -20.75 -34.19 20.03
C LYS A 8 -20.03 -34.08 21.38
N GLU A 9 -20.72 -33.62 22.43
CA GLU A 9 -20.24 -33.68 23.82
C GLU A 9 -20.07 -35.13 24.31
N GLN A 10 -21.03 -36.02 24.04
CA GLN A 10 -20.92 -37.44 24.40
C GLN A 10 -19.84 -38.19 23.60
N LEU A 11 -19.63 -37.85 22.33
CA LEU A 11 -18.58 -38.40 21.48
C LEU A 11 -17.18 -37.95 21.93
N SER A 12 -16.98 -36.66 22.20
CA SER A 12 -15.71 -36.15 22.72
C SER A 12 -15.37 -36.70 24.11
N LEU A 13 -16.38 -37.02 24.93
CA LEU A 13 -16.21 -37.80 26.16
C LEU A 13 -15.83 -39.28 25.90
N ARG A 14 -16.41 -39.94 24.87
CA ARG A 14 -16.03 -41.31 24.48
C ARG A 14 -14.62 -41.41 23.88
N ILE A 15 -14.22 -40.49 23.00
CA ILE A 15 -12.90 -40.50 22.35
C ILE A 15 -11.75 -40.36 23.38
N ARG A 16 -12.00 -39.67 24.50
CA ARG A 16 -11.09 -39.63 25.66
C ARG A 16 -11.00 -40.93 26.47
N SER A 17 -11.77 -41.97 26.16
CA SER A 17 -11.77 -43.25 26.88
C SER A 17 -11.09 -44.41 26.14
N ASP A 18 -10.88 -44.29 24.82
CA ASP A 18 -10.34 -45.39 23.98
C ASP A 18 -8.89 -45.19 23.50
N SER A 19 -8.23 -44.11 23.91
CA SER A 19 -6.82 -43.82 23.61
C SER A 19 -5.88 -44.44 24.66
N SER A 20 -5.73 -45.77 24.65
CA SER A 20 -4.78 -46.49 25.51
C SER A 20 -4.25 -47.79 24.88
N PRO A 21 -3.03 -47.79 24.30
CA PRO A 21 -2.48 -48.99 23.66
C PRO A 21 -2.08 -50.05 24.69
N ARG A 22 -2.78 -51.20 24.68
CA ARG A 22 -2.36 -52.39 25.45
C ARG A 22 -1.19 -53.09 24.75
N ILE A 23 0.01 -52.95 25.30
CA ILE A 23 1.13 -53.87 25.05
C ILE A 23 1.48 -54.55 26.38
N LEU A 24 1.61 -55.87 26.37
CA LEU A 24 1.96 -56.63 27.56
C LEU A 24 3.45 -56.49 27.86
N PHE A 25 3.79 -56.26 29.13
CA PHE A 25 4.93 -56.91 29.78
C PHE A 25 4.63 -57.12 31.27
N SER A 26 5.16 -58.20 31.83
CA SER A 26 4.90 -58.67 33.19
C SER A 26 6.12 -58.53 34.09
N ALA A 27 5.95 -57.94 35.30
CA ALA A 27 6.62 -58.38 36.54
C ALA A 27 6.24 -57.54 37.78
N LEU A 28 5.61 -58.22 38.76
CA LEU A 28 5.94 -58.22 40.20
C LEU A 28 5.78 -56.96 41.12
N PHE A 29 5.17 -57.26 42.27
CA PHE A 29 5.19 -56.58 43.59
C PHE A 29 4.34 -55.30 43.85
N MET A 30 4.23 -54.97 45.14
CA MET A 30 3.13 -54.28 45.84
C MET A 30 3.67 -53.10 46.71
N PRO A 31 2.89 -52.39 47.57
CA PRO A 31 1.82 -51.47 47.16
C PRO A 31 1.76 -50.13 47.95
N ALA A 32 0.84 -49.26 47.52
CA ALA A 32 -0.01 -48.36 48.35
C ALA A 32 0.52 -46.99 48.88
N TRP A 33 -0.46 -46.16 49.29
CA TRP A 33 -0.39 -44.79 49.85
C TRP A 33 0.01 -43.69 48.82
N THR A 34 -0.63 -42.51 48.74
CA THR A 34 -1.77 -41.94 49.50
C THR A 34 -2.62 -40.98 48.65
N THR A 35 -3.86 -40.74 49.07
CA THR A 35 -4.80 -39.77 48.47
C THR A 35 -4.45 -38.31 48.78
N PHE A 36 -4.64 -37.37 47.84
CA PHE A 36 -5.08 -36.00 48.17
C PHE A 36 -5.74 -35.23 47.01
N THR A 37 -6.56 -34.24 47.34
CA THR A 37 -7.11 -33.18 46.46
C THR A 37 -7.76 -33.58 45.12
N LEU A 38 -9.02 -34.00 45.20
CA LEU A 38 -10.02 -33.63 44.19
C LEU A 38 -10.48 -32.17 44.45
N ARG A 39 -10.95 -31.45 43.41
CA ARG A 39 -11.44 -30.05 43.39
C ARG A 39 -10.37 -28.93 43.37
N LEU A 40 -9.85 -28.61 42.19
CA LEU A 40 -9.86 -27.23 41.65
C LEU A 40 -9.57 -27.21 40.13
N MET A 41 -10.53 -27.68 39.31
CA MET A 41 -10.53 -27.47 37.86
C MET A 41 -11.97 -27.30 37.36
N LEU A 42 -12.42 -26.05 37.28
CA LEU A 42 -13.68 -25.65 36.65
C LEU A 42 -13.46 -24.22 36.15
N VAL A 43 -13.70 -23.98 34.85
CA VAL A 43 -13.20 -22.81 34.09
C VAL A 43 -11.65 -22.84 34.00
N ILE A 44 -10.98 -22.88 32.84
CA ILE A 44 -11.34 -22.46 31.48
C ILE A 44 -11.16 -23.64 30.51
N MET A 45 -12.19 -23.96 29.71
CA MET A 45 -11.99 -24.57 28.40
C MET A 45 -11.97 -23.43 27.38
N PRO A 46 -10.97 -23.34 26.48
CA PRO A 46 -11.08 -22.43 25.35
C PRO A 46 -12.17 -22.96 24.43
N SER A 47 -13.25 -22.19 24.28
CA SER A 47 -14.24 -22.44 23.22
C SER A 47 -13.50 -22.43 21.88
N ILE A 48 -13.44 -23.57 21.21
CA ILE A 48 -12.86 -23.65 19.86
C ILE A 48 -13.80 -22.87 18.95
N VAL A 49 -13.42 -21.65 18.61
CA VAL A 49 -14.12 -20.81 17.65
C VAL A 49 -13.89 -21.43 16.27
N MET A 50 -14.72 -22.40 15.93
CA MET A 50 -14.81 -22.93 14.57
C MET A 50 -15.38 -21.80 13.71
N GLY A 51 -14.53 -21.20 12.87
CA GLY A 51 -14.97 -20.31 11.82
C GLY A 51 -15.95 -21.06 10.93
N HIS A 52 -17.19 -20.59 10.90
CA HIS A 52 -18.27 -21.19 10.11
C HIS A 52 -17.96 -20.84 8.61
N PRO A 53 -18.23 -21.73 7.65
CA PRO A 53 -17.63 -21.63 6.32
C PRO A 53 -18.46 -20.75 5.36
N GLN A 54 -17.83 -20.31 4.26
CA GLN A 54 -18.41 -19.28 3.39
C GLN A 54 -18.37 -17.89 4.03
N CYS A 55 -17.15 -17.42 4.30
CA CYS A 55 -16.87 -16.06 4.76
C CYS A 55 -17.45 -15.73 6.14
N LEU A 56 -17.94 -16.69 6.93
CA LEU A 56 -18.30 -16.46 8.34
C LEU A 56 -17.05 -16.40 9.25
N ASP A 57 -15.86 -16.69 8.69
CA ASP A 57 -14.54 -16.23 9.16
C ASP A 57 -13.86 -15.20 8.22
N TYR A 58 -14.63 -14.69 7.26
CA TYR A 58 -14.28 -13.68 6.25
C TYR A 58 -13.06 -14.00 5.37
N LYS A 59 -12.85 -15.27 5.03
CA LYS A 59 -11.89 -15.70 3.98
C LYS A 59 -12.55 -15.83 2.59
N PRO A 60 -11.98 -15.19 1.54
CA PRO A 60 -12.40 -15.41 0.16
C PRO A 60 -12.37 -16.88 -0.30
N PRO A 61 -13.19 -17.22 -1.31
CA PRO A 61 -13.23 -18.55 -1.92
C PRO A 61 -11.90 -19.06 -2.47
N PHE A 62 -11.82 -20.39 -2.54
CA PHE A 62 -10.69 -21.14 -3.06
C PHE A 62 -11.18 -22.37 -3.86
N GLN A 63 -10.25 -23.10 -4.47
CA GLN A 63 -10.50 -24.42 -5.03
C GLN A 63 -9.87 -25.47 -4.09
N PRO A 64 -10.63 -26.44 -3.53
CA PRO A 64 -10.07 -27.46 -2.65
C PRO A 64 -9.07 -28.36 -3.39
N SER A 65 -8.08 -28.88 -2.64
CA SER A 65 -6.96 -29.65 -3.20
C SER A 65 -7.33 -31.03 -3.75
N GLN A 66 -8.50 -31.53 -3.36
CA GLN A 66 -9.21 -32.65 -3.97
C GLN A 66 -10.69 -32.26 -4.11
N PRO A 67 -11.44 -32.87 -5.04
CA PRO A 67 -12.89 -32.68 -5.10
C PRO A 67 -13.56 -33.02 -3.76
N LEU A 68 -14.71 -32.41 -3.49
CA LEU A 68 -15.52 -32.70 -2.32
C LEU A 68 -16.44 -33.89 -2.65
N ASP A 69 -16.42 -34.92 -1.81
CA ASP A 69 -17.18 -36.16 -2.04
C ASP A 69 -18.67 -35.97 -1.71
N PHE A 70 -19.00 -35.12 -0.73
CA PHE A 70 -20.36 -34.91 -0.25
C PHE A 70 -20.98 -33.61 -0.82
N CYS A 71 -20.37 -32.45 -0.55
CA CYS A 71 -20.79 -31.14 -1.08
C CYS A 71 -20.19 -30.84 -2.46
N SER A 72 -20.23 -31.85 -3.34
CA SER A 72 -19.51 -31.88 -4.62
C SER A 72 -19.73 -30.69 -5.56
N ALA A 73 -20.88 -30.00 -5.46
CA ALA A 73 -21.19 -28.76 -6.19
C ALA A 73 -20.17 -27.62 -5.97
N TYR A 74 -19.41 -27.65 -4.87
CA TYR A 74 -18.41 -26.62 -4.51
C TYR A 74 -16.96 -27.09 -4.72
N SER A 75 -16.75 -28.24 -5.38
CA SER A 75 -15.42 -28.82 -5.65
C SER A 75 -14.53 -27.99 -6.57
N SER A 76 -15.13 -27.18 -7.45
CA SER A 76 -14.40 -26.27 -8.33
C SER A 76 -14.14 -24.92 -7.68
N PHE A 77 -15.03 -24.49 -6.78
CA PHE A 77 -15.00 -23.17 -6.15
C PHE A 77 -15.87 -23.17 -4.87
N GLY A 78 -15.24 -23.02 -3.70
CA GLY A 78 -15.85 -23.26 -2.39
C GLY A 78 -15.06 -22.62 -1.23
N CYS A 79 -15.54 -22.73 0.02
CA CYS A 79 -14.69 -22.65 1.22
C CYS A 79 -14.72 -23.87 2.14
N CYS A 80 -15.11 -25.04 1.61
CA CYS A 80 -14.92 -26.31 2.31
C CYS A 80 -13.64 -26.99 1.81
N ASP A 81 -12.79 -27.40 2.75
CA ASP A 81 -11.82 -28.48 2.56
C ASP A 81 -12.48 -29.85 2.85
N SER A 82 -11.73 -30.94 2.62
CA SER A 82 -12.24 -32.30 2.80
C SER A 82 -12.63 -32.64 4.24
N ALA A 83 -12.06 -31.98 5.26
CA ALA A 83 -12.41 -32.21 6.67
C ALA A 83 -13.70 -31.46 7.05
N GLN A 84 -13.95 -30.31 6.42
CA GLN A 84 -15.23 -29.60 6.53
C GLN A 84 -16.34 -30.38 5.80
N ASP A 85 -16.05 -30.94 4.62
CA ASP A 85 -16.96 -31.81 3.87
C ASP A 85 -17.34 -33.09 4.65
N GLU A 86 -16.37 -33.78 5.24
CA GLU A 86 -16.60 -34.96 6.11
C GLU A 86 -17.42 -34.60 7.37
N ALA A 87 -17.21 -33.41 7.94
CA ALA A 87 -17.99 -32.92 9.07
C ALA A 87 -19.46 -32.62 8.70
N ILE A 88 -19.69 -32.09 7.49
CA ILE A 88 -21.04 -31.84 6.95
C ILE A 88 -21.74 -33.17 6.63
N ALA A 89 -21.05 -34.12 5.98
CA ALA A 89 -21.55 -35.48 5.74
C ALA A 89 -21.92 -36.19 7.06
N SER A 90 -21.11 -36.04 8.10
CA SER A 90 -21.39 -36.57 9.44
C SER A 90 -22.65 -35.97 10.08
N ARG A 91 -22.89 -34.66 9.91
CA ARG A 91 -24.12 -33.97 10.37
C ARG A 91 -25.35 -34.45 9.58
N TYR A 92 -25.21 -34.66 8.27
CA TYR A 92 -26.26 -35.20 7.41
C TYR A 92 -26.68 -36.63 7.81
N HIS A 93 -25.71 -37.53 8.02
CA HIS A 93 -26.00 -38.90 8.45
C HIS A 93 -26.69 -38.94 9.81
N TYR A 94 -26.21 -38.15 10.79
CA TYR A 94 -26.88 -38.03 12.09
C TYR A 94 -28.34 -37.56 11.99
N ILE A 95 -28.65 -36.62 11.10
CA ILE A 95 -30.03 -36.14 10.91
C ILE A 95 -30.90 -37.21 10.22
N THR A 96 -30.35 -37.90 9.22
CA THR A 96 -31.08 -38.92 8.45
C THR A 96 -31.29 -40.24 9.21
N ASP A 97 -30.48 -40.56 10.22
CA ASP A 97 -30.69 -41.69 11.14
C ASP A 97 -32.02 -41.60 11.95
N PHE A 98 -32.62 -40.41 12.07
CA PHE A 98 -33.94 -40.21 12.70
C PHE A 98 -35.12 -40.31 11.71
N LEU A 99 -34.85 -40.55 10.42
CA LEU A 99 -35.86 -40.61 9.37
C LEU A 99 -36.04 -42.05 8.87
N ASP A 100 -37.27 -42.39 8.48
CA ASP A 100 -37.50 -43.63 7.74
C ASP A 100 -37.12 -43.47 6.25
N HIS A 101 -37.13 -44.58 5.50
CA HIS A 101 -36.77 -44.58 4.07
C HIS A 101 -37.60 -43.57 3.26
N SER A 102 -38.88 -43.37 3.59
CA SER A 102 -39.74 -42.37 2.95
C SER A 102 -39.29 -40.95 3.28
N GLY A 103 -38.95 -40.66 4.53
CA GLY A 103 -38.40 -39.37 4.97
C GLY A 103 -37.06 -39.05 4.27
N VAL A 104 -36.12 -40.01 4.22
CA VAL A 104 -34.85 -39.84 3.52
C VAL A 104 -35.07 -39.64 2.02
N THR A 105 -36.00 -40.37 1.39
CA THR A 105 -36.32 -40.19 -0.04
C THR A 105 -37.03 -38.87 -0.33
N ALA A 106 -37.79 -38.32 0.62
CA ALA A 106 -38.49 -37.04 0.47
C ALA A 106 -37.58 -35.82 0.73
N CYS A 107 -36.57 -35.96 1.60
CA CYS A 107 -35.86 -34.83 2.20
C CYS A 107 -34.33 -34.92 2.18
N GLY A 108 -33.73 -36.06 1.83
CA GLY A 108 -32.26 -36.23 1.83
C GLY A 108 -31.55 -35.18 0.99
N ASP A 109 -32.01 -34.94 -0.25
CA ASP A 109 -31.43 -33.91 -1.10
C ASP A 109 -31.57 -32.50 -0.50
N TYR A 110 -32.74 -32.11 0.00
CA TYR A 110 -32.93 -30.80 0.65
C TYR A 110 -32.04 -30.61 1.90
N ILE A 111 -31.87 -31.66 2.71
CA ILE A 111 -31.03 -31.58 3.92
C ILE A 111 -29.55 -31.46 3.51
N ARG A 112 -29.09 -32.24 2.52
CA ARG A 112 -27.73 -32.08 1.97
C ARG A 112 -27.53 -30.68 1.40
N ASP A 113 -28.41 -30.22 0.53
CA ASP A 113 -28.32 -28.92 -0.13
C ASP A 113 -28.22 -27.77 0.88
N ILE A 114 -29.08 -27.78 1.92
CA ILE A 114 -29.07 -26.78 3.01
C ILE A 114 -27.77 -26.85 3.81
N LEU A 115 -27.33 -28.05 4.20
CA LEU A 115 -26.08 -28.22 4.94
C LEU A 115 -24.84 -27.86 4.11
N CYS A 116 -24.87 -28.06 2.80
CA CYS A 116 -23.80 -27.68 1.89
C CYS A 116 -23.77 -26.19 1.53
N GLN A 117 -24.76 -25.38 1.95
CA GLN A 117 -24.65 -23.92 1.81
C GLN A 117 -23.54 -23.33 2.67
N GLU A 118 -23.14 -24.04 3.72
CA GLU A 118 -21.88 -23.84 4.43
C GLU A 118 -20.67 -23.74 3.46
N CYS A 119 -20.64 -24.49 2.36
CA CYS A 119 -19.55 -24.45 1.38
C CYS A 119 -19.68 -23.34 0.31
N SER A 120 -20.77 -22.58 0.28
CA SER A 120 -21.22 -21.79 -0.88
C SER A 120 -20.61 -20.38 -1.03
N PRO A 121 -20.15 -19.97 -2.25
CA PRO A 121 -19.78 -18.62 -2.72
C PRO A 121 -19.84 -17.40 -1.79
N TYR A 122 -20.99 -17.29 -1.15
CA TYR A 122 -21.60 -16.11 -0.59
C TYR A 122 -22.31 -16.47 0.73
N ALA A 123 -21.82 -17.45 1.50
CA ALA A 123 -22.57 -17.92 2.67
C ALA A 123 -22.79 -16.82 3.73
N ALA A 124 -21.87 -15.85 3.85
CA ALA A 124 -22.11 -14.63 4.62
C ALA A 124 -23.37 -13.85 4.16
N HIS A 125 -23.70 -13.85 2.87
CA HIS A 125 -24.98 -13.31 2.37
C HIS A 125 -26.15 -14.29 2.59
N LEU A 126 -25.95 -15.60 2.41
CA LEU A 126 -27.00 -16.61 2.64
C LEU A 126 -27.46 -16.67 4.11
N TYR A 127 -26.53 -16.57 5.06
CA TYR A 127 -26.79 -16.63 6.50
C TYR A 127 -26.86 -15.24 7.18
N ASP A 128 -26.94 -14.16 6.38
CA ASP A 128 -27.11 -12.76 6.81
C ASP A 128 -26.06 -12.29 7.83
N ALA A 129 -24.82 -12.74 7.64
CA ALA A 129 -23.66 -12.47 8.47
C ALA A 129 -22.68 -11.49 7.78
N GLU A 130 -23.21 -10.55 6.98
CA GLU A 130 -22.41 -9.48 6.38
C GLU A 130 -21.88 -8.48 7.42
N ASP A 131 -22.58 -8.32 8.55
CA ASP A 131 -22.22 -7.42 9.64
C ASP A 131 -22.03 -8.19 10.96
N VAL A 132 -21.13 -7.67 11.79
CA VAL A 132 -20.79 -8.21 13.12
C VAL A 132 -21.86 -7.96 14.19
N ASN A 133 -22.86 -7.11 13.93
CA ASN A 133 -23.98 -6.88 14.84
C ASN A 133 -25.22 -7.72 14.47
N THR A 134 -25.31 -8.29 13.26
CA THR A 134 -26.41 -9.17 12.87
C THR A 134 -26.21 -10.58 13.45
N PRO A 135 -27.21 -11.15 14.16
CA PRO A 135 -27.14 -12.53 14.60
C PRO A 135 -27.12 -13.50 13.41
N LEU A 136 -26.10 -14.37 13.37
CA LEU A 136 -25.98 -15.43 12.36
C LEU A 136 -27.24 -16.31 12.32
N ARG A 137 -27.78 -16.53 11.13
CA ARG A 137 -28.97 -17.36 10.94
C ARG A 137 -28.63 -18.85 11.05
N ASP A 138 -29.49 -19.63 11.71
CA ASP A 138 -29.39 -21.11 11.73
C ASP A 138 -29.71 -21.78 10.37
N LEU A 139 -30.30 -21.03 9.42
CA LEU A 139 -30.61 -21.50 8.06
C LEU A 139 -30.22 -20.47 6.98
N PRO A 140 -29.77 -20.94 5.80
CA PRO A 140 -29.46 -20.09 4.66
C PRO A 140 -30.75 -19.53 4.03
N GLY A 141 -30.63 -18.39 3.34
CA GLY A 141 -31.70 -17.76 2.61
C GLY A 141 -32.16 -18.60 1.41
N LEU A 142 -33.44 -18.96 1.40
CA LEU A 142 -34.03 -19.86 0.39
C LEU A 142 -34.93 -19.07 -0.57
N CYS A 143 -34.70 -19.21 -1.86
CA CYS A 143 -35.53 -18.58 -2.89
C CYS A 143 -36.96 -19.13 -2.84
N GLY A 144 -37.97 -18.28 -3.07
CA GLY A 144 -39.38 -18.54 -2.73
C GLY A 144 -39.92 -19.93 -3.11
N ASN A 145 -39.72 -20.40 -4.34
CA ASN A 145 -40.22 -21.72 -4.77
C ASN A 145 -39.49 -22.89 -4.08
N TYR A 146 -38.18 -22.77 -3.82
CA TYR A 146 -37.42 -23.80 -3.12
C TYR A 146 -37.79 -23.82 -1.63
N CYS A 147 -38.00 -22.64 -1.02
CA CYS A 147 -38.49 -22.52 0.36
C CYS A 147 -39.88 -23.17 0.54
N THR A 148 -40.82 -22.92 -0.37
CA THR A 148 -42.18 -23.47 -0.26
C THR A 148 -42.20 -24.99 -0.45
N GLU A 149 -41.43 -25.53 -1.40
CA GLU A 149 -41.28 -26.99 -1.53
C GLU A 149 -40.62 -27.63 -0.32
N PHE A 150 -39.53 -27.05 0.19
CA PHE A 150 -38.85 -27.54 1.40
C PHE A 150 -39.78 -27.55 2.61
N TRP A 151 -40.55 -26.48 2.84
CA TRP A 151 -41.50 -26.42 3.96
C TRP A 151 -42.63 -27.46 3.80
N HIS A 152 -43.17 -27.63 2.60
CA HIS A 152 -44.23 -28.61 2.34
C HIS A 152 -43.77 -30.07 2.49
N ARG A 153 -42.53 -30.38 2.09
CA ARG A 153 -41.98 -31.74 2.09
C ARG A 153 -41.29 -32.12 3.40
N CYS A 154 -40.64 -31.16 4.07
CA CYS A 154 -39.54 -31.45 5.01
C CYS A 154 -39.52 -30.61 6.30
N ARG A 155 -40.50 -29.72 6.56
CA ARG A 155 -40.50 -28.86 7.77
C ARG A 155 -40.28 -29.63 9.09
N TYR A 156 -40.78 -30.86 9.22
CA TYR A 156 -40.62 -31.68 10.42
C TYR A 156 -39.14 -32.01 10.75
N THR A 157 -38.24 -31.88 9.77
CA THR A 157 -36.78 -32.05 9.96
C THR A 157 -36.09 -30.81 10.53
N LEU A 158 -36.73 -29.64 10.55
CA LEU A 158 -36.17 -28.38 11.08
C LEU A 158 -35.67 -28.55 12.52
N SER A 159 -36.43 -29.26 13.35
CA SER A 159 -36.10 -29.58 14.75
C SER A 159 -34.86 -30.47 14.96
N LEU A 160 -34.26 -30.98 13.87
CA LEU A 160 -33.00 -31.73 13.84
C LEU A 160 -31.83 -30.91 13.25
N ILE A 161 -32.14 -29.82 12.53
CA ILE A 161 -31.16 -28.98 11.81
C ILE A 161 -30.75 -27.76 12.65
N ILE A 162 -31.70 -27.14 13.33
CA ILE A 162 -31.66 -25.82 14.00
C ILE A 162 -31.38 -25.95 15.52
N GLU A 163 -30.68 -25.00 16.14
CA GLU A 163 -30.46 -24.95 17.60
C GLU A 163 -31.37 -23.94 18.32
N GLU A 164 -31.78 -22.83 17.70
CA GLU A 164 -32.58 -21.78 18.35
C GLU A 164 -34.11 -22.04 18.41
N ARG A 165 -34.78 -21.40 19.38
CA ARG A 165 -36.22 -21.60 19.64
C ARG A 165 -37.13 -20.84 18.70
N ASP A 166 -36.73 -19.65 18.27
CA ASP A 166 -37.64 -18.68 17.63
C ASP A 166 -38.13 -19.18 16.26
N VAL A 167 -37.36 -20.03 15.57
CA VAL A 167 -37.79 -20.68 14.32
C VAL A 167 -38.95 -21.67 14.55
N THR A 168 -39.08 -22.25 15.75
CA THR A 168 -40.17 -23.20 16.06
C THR A 168 -41.53 -22.52 16.24
N GLU A 169 -41.59 -21.21 16.49
CA GLU A 169 -42.85 -20.45 16.49
C GLU A 169 -43.33 -20.10 15.07
N ILE A 170 -42.43 -20.07 14.08
CA ILE A 170 -42.76 -19.79 12.67
C ILE A 170 -42.88 -21.05 11.80
N GLU A 171 -42.40 -22.23 12.23
CA GLU A 171 -42.56 -23.50 11.49
C GLU A 171 -44.02 -23.76 11.08
N GLY A 172 -45.00 -23.39 11.92
CA GLY A 172 -46.42 -23.61 11.65
C GLY A 172 -47.01 -22.76 10.50
N ASP A 173 -46.31 -21.74 10.02
CA ASP A 173 -46.82 -20.72 9.09
C ASP A 173 -45.87 -20.53 7.91
N LEU A 174 -46.22 -21.10 6.76
CA LEU A 174 -45.45 -21.02 5.51
C LEU A 174 -45.10 -19.57 5.12
N GLY A 175 -46.02 -18.62 5.36
CA GLY A 175 -45.81 -17.21 5.01
C GLY A 175 -44.73 -16.58 5.88
N LYS A 176 -44.78 -16.81 7.19
CA LYS A 176 -43.74 -16.34 8.12
C LYS A 176 -42.42 -17.05 7.88
N PHE A 177 -42.43 -18.37 7.70
CA PHE A 177 -41.23 -19.17 7.48
C PHE A 177 -40.45 -18.71 6.23
N CYS A 178 -41.11 -18.58 5.08
CA CYS A 178 -40.43 -18.12 3.87
C CYS A 178 -40.21 -16.60 3.81
N SER A 179 -40.92 -15.79 4.59
CA SER A 179 -40.58 -14.37 4.80
C SER A 179 -39.45 -14.16 5.82
N PHE A 180 -39.14 -15.15 6.65
CA PHE A 180 -37.94 -15.17 7.47
C PHE A 180 -36.75 -15.62 6.63
N LEU A 181 -36.88 -16.69 5.83
CA LEU A 181 -35.82 -17.21 4.94
C LEU A 181 -35.61 -16.41 3.64
N SER A 182 -36.34 -15.34 3.38
CA SER A 182 -36.07 -14.44 2.26
C SER A 182 -34.89 -13.52 2.52
N LEU A 183 -34.10 -13.24 1.48
CA LEU A 183 -33.07 -12.19 1.47
C LEU A 183 -33.55 -11.01 0.62
N ASP A 184 -33.10 -9.79 0.94
CA ASP A 184 -33.41 -8.58 0.17
C ASP A 184 -32.88 -8.65 -1.27
N ASP A 185 -31.72 -9.29 -1.48
CA ASP A 185 -31.19 -9.59 -2.82
C ASP A 185 -31.42 -11.06 -3.20
N VAL A 186 -32.44 -11.25 -4.05
CA VAL A 186 -32.91 -12.55 -4.57
C VAL A 186 -31.88 -13.22 -5.52
N ASN A 187 -30.79 -12.55 -5.86
CA ASN A 187 -29.67 -13.16 -6.60
C ASN A 187 -28.80 -14.07 -5.71
N TYR A 188 -28.74 -13.80 -4.39
CA TYR A 188 -27.88 -14.53 -3.45
C TYR A 188 -28.58 -15.67 -2.71
N CYS A 189 -29.89 -15.84 -2.84
CA CYS A 189 -30.61 -16.96 -2.22
C CYS A 189 -30.33 -18.29 -2.95
N TYR A 190 -30.48 -19.41 -2.22
CA TYR A 190 -30.38 -20.75 -2.81
C TYR A 190 -31.69 -21.19 -3.47
N PRO A 191 -31.69 -21.78 -4.70
CA PRO A 191 -30.54 -22.19 -5.50
C PRO A 191 -30.07 -21.16 -6.54
N ASN A 192 -30.72 -20.00 -6.68
CA ASN A 192 -30.39 -18.98 -7.71
C ASN A 192 -28.89 -18.67 -7.76
N VAL A 193 -28.28 -18.55 -6.58
CA VAL A 193 -26.86 -18.24 -6.38
C VAL A 193 -25.89 -19.19 -7.11
N LEU A 194 -26.23 -20.48 -7.29
CA LEU A 194 -25.43 -21.45 -8.06
C LEU A 194 -25.54 -21.26 -9.58
N THR A 195 -26.55 -20.53 -10.04
CA THR A 195 -26.92 -20.43 -11.47
C THR A 195 -26.72 -19.03 -12.05
N ASN A 196 -26.41 -18.04 -11.19
CA ASN A 196 -26.22 -16.66 -11.59
C ASN A 196 -24.85 -16.50 -12.28
N ALA A 197 -24.85 -16.46 -13.61
CA ALA A 197 -23.62 -16.34 -14.41
C ALA A 197 -22.87 -15.01 -14.25
N GLU A 198 -23.51 -13.95 -13.72
CA GLU A 198 -22.87 -12.66 -13.45
C GLU A 198 -22.08 -12.72 -12.13
N LEU A 199 -22.73 -13.16 -11.04
CA LEU A 199 -22.07 -13.43 -9.76
C LEU A 199 -20.93 -14.45 -9.92
N ASN A 200 -21.15 -15.51 -10.72
CA ASN A 200 -20.18 -16.58 -10.89
C ASN A 200 -19.17 -16.35 -12.04
N SER A 201 -19.03 -15.12 -12.56
CA SER A 201 -18.02 -14.76 -13.56
C SER A 201 -16.72 -14.25 -12.92
N GLY A 202 -15.57 -14.54 -13.54
CA GLY A 202 -14.25 -14.13 -13.02
C GLY A 202 -13.87 -14.72 -11.65
N LEU A 203 -14.61 -15.73 -11.18
CA LEU A 203 -14.47 -16.28 -9.83
C LEU A 203 -13.08 -16.88 -9.61
N GLY A 204 -12.30 -16.17 -8.80
CA GLY A 204 -10.95 -16.56 -8.45
C GLY A 204 -9.84 -15.97 -9.34
N GLU A 205 -10.13 -14.96 -10.13
CA GLU A 205 -9.14 -14.10 -10.81
C GLU A 205 -9.18 -12.69 -10.20
N VAL A 206 -8.04 -11.97 -10.18
CA VAL A 206 -8.03 -10.58 -9.65
C VAL A 206 -9.02 -9.76 -10.48
N LYS A 207 -9.96 -9.12 -9.80
CA LYS A 207 -10.98 -8.31 -10.46
C LYS A 207 -10.36 -7.07 -11.11
N GLU A 208 -10.47 -6.97 -12.42
CA GLU A 208 -10.18 -5.73 -13.17
C GLU A 208 -11.42 -4.83 -13.24
N ASP A 209 -11.23 -3.54 -13.51
CA ASP A 209 -12.30 -2.59 -13.82
C ASP A 209 -12.43 -2.31 -15.34
N GLU A 210 -13.32 -1.38 -15.72
CA GLU A 210 -13.56 -1.01 -17.12
C GLU A 210 -12.32 -0.40 -17.81
N GLU A 211 -11.30 0.02 -17.06
CA GLU A 211 -10.03 0.58 -17.57
C GLU A 211 -8.87 -0.44 -17.53
N GLY A 212 -9.12 -1.68 -17.07
CA GLY A 212 -8.12 -2.74 -16.95
C GLY A 212 -7.24 -2.64 -15.70
N CYS A 213 -7.71 -1.94 -14.67
CA CYS A 213 -6.96 -1.74 -13.44
C CYS A 213 -7.27 -2.81 -12.38
N LEU A 214 -6.23 -3.35 -11.72
CA LEU A 214 -6.36 -4.44 -10.74
C LEU A 214 -6.95 -3.93 -9.42
N GLN A 215 -8.16 -4.37 -9.08
CA GLN A 215 -8.84 -4.01 -7.83
C GLN A 215 -8.35 -4.84 -6.65
N LEU A 216 -7.48 -4.25 -5.83
CA LEU A 216 -7.03 -4.83 -4.57
C LEU A 216 -7.66 -4.10 -3.38
N CYS A 217 -7.67 -4.77 -2.23
CA CYS A 217 -8.09 -4.19 -0.95
C CYS A 217 -6.90 -4.19 0.02
N LEU A 218 -7.01 -3.41 1.09
CA LEU A 218 -5.96 -3.30 2.12
C LEU A 218 -6.49 -3.73 3.48
N GLN A 219 -5.59 -4.17 4.35
CA GLN A 219 -5.84 -4.32 5.77
C GLN A 219 -4.85 -3.44 6.55
N GLU A 220 -5.32 -2.62 7.47
CA GLU A 220 -4.47 -1.83 8.38
C GLU A 220 -3.78 -2.77 9.39
N MET A 221 -2.46 -2.65 9.56
CA MET A 221 -1.63 -3.61 10.33
C MET A 221 -0.69 -2.97 11.36
N ALA A 222 -0.43 -1.66 11.25
CA ALA A 222 0.23 -0.84 12.26
C ALA A 222 -0.07 0.64 11.99
N ASN A 223 -0.20 1.47 13.01
CA ASN A 223 -0.45 2.91 12.90
C ASN A 223 0.35 3.71 13.94
N GLY A 224 0.28 5.04 13.86
CA GLY A 224 0.96 5.95 14.79
C GLY A 224 2.49 5.98 14.62
N LEU A 225 3.00 5.60 13.45
CA LEU A 225 4.43 5.47 13.16
C LEU A 225 5.06 6.81 12.70
N ARG A 226 6.30 7.07 13.10
CA ARG A 226 7.07 8.27 12.74
C ARG A 226 7.87 8.07 11.45
N ASN A 227 7.25 8.42 10.33
CA ASN A 227 7.75 8.23 8.96
C ASN A 227 8.42 6.83 8.79
N PRO A 228 7.65 5.73 8.81
CA PRO A 228 8.18 4.37 8.81
C PRO A 228 8.86 4.03 7.47
N VAL A 229 10.18 3.85 7.52
CA VAL A 229 11.03 3.70 6.33
C VAL A 229 11.22 2.26 5.89
N ALA A 230 11.10 1.27 6.76
CA ALA A 230 11.39 -0.13 6.42
C ALA A 230 10.62 -1.12 7.29
N MET A 231 10.34 -2.29 6.73
CA MET A 231 9.77 -3.46 7.41
C MET A 231 10.49 -4.72 6.93
N VAL A 232 10.95 -5.55 7.87
CA VAL A 232 11.62 -6.84 7.60
C VAL A 232 11.17 -7.92 8.60
N HIS A 233 11.31 -9.19 8.24
CA HIS A 233 11.08 -10.33 9.14
C HIS A 233 12.39 -10.90 9.72
N ALA A 234 12.30 -11.68 10.80
CA ALA A 234 13.47 -12.30 11.44
C ALA A 234 14.09 -13.48 10.68
N ASN A 235 13.28 -14.24 9.92
CA ASN A 235 13.74 -15.48 9.25
C ASN A 235 14.24 -16.55 10.27
N ASP A 236 13.54 -16.67 11.40
CA ASP A 236 13.84 -17.52 12.56
C ASP A 236 12.68 -18.47 12.95
N GLY A 237 11.65 -18.53 12.12
CA GLY A 237 10.41 -19.28 12.32
C GLY A 237 9.40 -18.60 13.25
N THR A 238 9.67 -17.39 13.75
CA THR A 238 8.79 -16.71 14.72
C THR A 238 7.70 -15.85 14.09
N HIS A 239 7.75 -15.60 12.78
CA HIS A 239 6.88 -14.68 12.04
C HIS A 239 6.82 -13.25 12.63
N ARG A 240 7.84 -12.86 13.40
CA ARG A 240 8.02 -11.48 13.88
C ARG A 240 8.49 -10.58 12.75
N TYR A 241 7.90 -9.38 12.71
CA TYR A 241 8.33 -8.31 11.82
C TYR A 241 8.77 -7.07 12.60
N PHE A 242 9.69 -6.32 11.99
CA PHE A 242 10.43 -5.22 12.60
C PHE A 242 10.20 -3.97 11.76
N ILE A 243 9.48 -2.99 12.30
CA ILE A 243 9.21 -1.72 11.61
C ILE A 243 10.21 -0.67 12.11
N ALA A 244 10.93 -0.04 11.18
CA ALA A 244 11.88 1.02 11.47
C ALA A 244 11.31 2.41 11.13
N GLU A 245 11.45 3.34 12.07
CA GLU A 245 11.05 4.75 11.96
C GLU A 245 12.25 5.63 11.61
N GLN A 246 12.09 6.63 10.74
CA GLN A 246 13.18 7.51 10.28
C GLN A 246 13.98 8.16 11.44
N VAL A 247 13.32 8.39 12.58
CA VAL A 247 13.91 8.88 13.84
C VAL A 247 14.89 7.91 14.53
N GLY A 248 15.14 6.71 14.00
CA GLY A 248 16.10 5.77 14.57
C GLY A 248 15.55 4.87 15.67
N TYR A 249 14.25 4.54 15.61
CA TYR A 249 13.61 3.50 16.42
C TYR A 249 13.26 2.30 15.54
N ILE A 250 13.38 1.10 16.10
CA ILE A 250 12.91 -0.14 15.46
C ILE A 250 11.98 -0.84 16.44
N TRP A 251 10.77 -1.20 16.02
CA TRP A 251 9.73 -1.80 16.85
C TRP A 251 9.48 -3.26 16.47
N VAL A 252 9.34 -4.15 17.46
CA VAL A 252 8.97 -5.56 17.25
C VAL A 252 7.45 -5.71 17.26
N TYR A 253 6.92 -6.36 16.24
CA TYR A 253 5.55 -6.82 16.15
C TYR A 253 5.50 -8.35 16.14
N LEU A 254 4.46 -8.91 16.74
CA LEU A 254 4.21 -10.35 16.83
C LEU A 254 3.17 -10.81 15.78
N PRO A 255 3.07 -12.12 15.49
CA PRO A 255 2.15 -12.64 14.46
C PRO A 255 0.65 -12.37 14.70
N ASN A 256 0.27 -11.98 15.92
CA ASN A 256 -1.09 -11.55 16.27
C ASN A 256 -1.35 -10.04 16.04
N GLY A 257 -0.38 -9.30 15.48
CA GLY A 257 -0.44 -7.85 15.28
C GLY A 257 -0.04 -7.00 16.49
N SER A 258 0.12 -7.59 17.69
CA SER A 258 0.52 -6.83 18.88
C SER A 258 1.98 -6.38 18.82
N ARG A 259 2.26 -5.18 19.33
CA ARG A 259 3.61 -4.58 19.38
C ARG A 259 4.22 -4.72 20.77
N VAL A 260 5.53 -4.95 20.85
CA VAL A 260 6.27 -4.88 22.12
C VAL A 260 6.37 -3.42 22.60
N ASP A 261 6.20 -3.18 23.91
CA ASP A 261 6.20 -1.83 24.51
C ASP A 261 7.54 -1.07 24.42
N LYS A 262 8.63 -1.78 24.14
CA LYS A 262 9.99 -1.26 24.02
C LYS A 262 10.52 -1.46 22.59
N PRO A 263 11.32 -0.52 22.06
CA PRO A 263 11.94 -0.69 20.77
C PRO A 263 13.05 -1.75 20.82
N PHE A 264 13.18 -2.51 19.74
CA PHE A 264 14.26 -3.44 19.46
C PHE A 264 15.62 -2.72 19.48
N LEU A 265 15.72 -1.65 18.70
CA LEU A 265 16.87 -0.77 18.61
C LEU A 265 16.42 0.68 18.79
N ASN A 266 17.27 1.48 19.44
CA ASN A 266 17.14 2.93 19.51
C ASN A 266 18.51 3.55 19.25
N VAL A 267 18.69 4.14 18.07
CA VAL A 267 19.88 4.89 17.63
C VAL A 267 19.58 6.38 17.39
N SER A 268 18.41 6.87 17.83
CA SER A 268 17.92 8.24 17.64
C SER A 268 18.86 9.37 18.08
N LYS A 269 19.85 9.09 18.93
CA LYS A 269 20.89 10.05 19.36
C LYS A 269 22.08 10.17 18.40
N ALA A 270 22.24 9.21 17.48
CA ALA A 270 23.30 9.18 16.48
C ALA A 270 22.76 9.49 15.07
N VAL A 271 21.50 9.14 14.81
CA VAL A 271 20.79 9.42 13.56
C VAL A 271 20.70 10.93 13.31
N LEU A 272 21.16 11.35 12.13
CA LEU A 272 20.94 12.69 11.58
C LEU A 272 19.62 12.70 10.81
N THR A 273 18.66 13.50 11.26
CA THR A 273 17.37 13.75 10.59
C THR A 273 16.82 15.09 11.07
N SER A 274 15.71 15.57 10.50
CA SER A 274 15.10 16.86 10.85
C SER A 274 13.56 16.77 10.81
N PRO A 275 12.83 17.79 11.29
CA PRO A 275 11.37 17.82 11.20
C PRO A 275 10.86 18.23 9.81
N TRP A 276 11.73 18.64 8.87
CA TRP A 276 11.32 19.11 7.56
C TRP A 276 10.69 17.97 6.73
N ALA A 277 9.60 18.28 6.02
CA ALA A 277 8.95 17.32 5.15
C ALA A 277 9.87 16.99 3.95
N GLY A 278 10.10 15.70 3.69
CA GLY A 278 10.97 15.26 2.60
C GLY A 278 12.49 15.40 2.86
N ASP A 279 12.94 15.55 4.12
CA ASP A 279 14.34 15.29 4.45
C ASP A 279 14.64 13.81 4.22
N GLU A 280 15.55 13.50 3.29
CA GLU A 280 15.93 12.12 2.94
C GLU A 280 16.80 11.46 4.03
N ARG A 281 17.35 12.23 4.99
CA ARG A 281 18.28 11.71 6.00
C ARG A 281 17.55 11.11 7.19
N GLY A 282 18.11 10.04 7.74
CA GLY A 282 17.61 9.43 8.97
C GLY A 282 18.12 8.02 9.17
N PHE A 283 17.33 7.21 9.87
CA PHE A 283 17.37 5.76 9.67
C PHE A 283 16.73 5.43 8.31
N LEU A 284 17.38 4.58 7.50
CA LEU A 284 16.98 4.35 6.11
C LEU A 284 16.86 2.87 5.71
N GLY A 285 17.50 1.95 6.43
CA GLY A 285 17.43 0.53 6.10
C GLY A 285 17.88 -0.42 7.21
N ILE A 286 17.37 -1.66 7.17
CA ILE A 286 17.74 -2.78 8.03
C ILE A 286 17.80 -4.07 7.21
N ALA A 287 18.76 -4.95 7.52
CA ALA A 287 18.80 -6.33 7.04
C ALA A 287 19.18 -7.30 8.17
N MET A 288 18.40 -8.36 8.37
CA MET A 288 18.78 -9.49 9.22
C MET A 288 19.80 -10.36 8.47
N HIS A 289 20.79 -10.94 9.16
CA HIS A 289 21.70 -11.92 8.57
C HIS A 289 20.92 -13.19 8.16
N PRO A 290 21.28 -13.92 7.09
CA PRO A 290 20.58 -15.16 6.72
C PRO A 290 20.51 -16.17 7.88
N ASP A 291 21.63 -16.35 8.59
CA ASP A 291 21.73 -17.15 9.82
C ASP A 291 21.34 -16.41 11.12
N PHE A 292 20.47 -15.39 11.08
CA PHE A 292 20.04 -14.60 12.25
C PHE A 292 19.57 -15.48 13.42
N HIS A 293 18.88 -16.58 13.12
CA HIS A 293 18.41 -17.57 14.10
C HIS A 293 19.53 -18.31 14.86
N GLN A 294 20.79 -18.23 14.40
CA GLN A 294 21.98 -18.81 15.05
C GLN A 294 22.90 -17.74 15.64
N ASN A 295 23.12 -16.64 14.91
CA ASN A 295 24.14 -15.64 15.25
C ASN A 295 23.58 -14.31 15.80
N GLY A 296 22.27 -14.08 15.71
CA GLY A 296 21.62 -12.85 16.16
C GLY A 296 22.07 -11.57 15.45
N LYS A 297 22.78 -11.67 14.33
CA LYS A 297 23.38 -10.52 13.63
C LYS A 297 22.38 -9.80 12.73
N PHE A 298 22.33 -8.49 12.84
CA PHE A 298 21.60 -7.63 11.91
C PHE A 298 22.39 -6.35 11.61
N TYR A 299 22.05 -5.72 10.49
CA TYR A 299 22.78 -4.59 9.93
C TYR A 299 21.81 -3.44 9.68
N VAL A 300 22.24 -2.21 9.93
CA VAL A 300 21.41 -1.01 9.78
C VAL A 300 22.15 0.08 8.99
N TYR A 301 21.40 0.81 8.16
CA TYR A 301 21.85 1.91 7.31
C TYR A 301 21.21 3.22 7.79
N TYR A 302 22.02 4.22 8.14
CA TYR A 302 21.52 5.49 8.64
C TYR A 302 22.50 6.66 8.42
N SER A 303 21.94 7.85 8.22
CA SER A 303 22.67 9.11 8.16
C SER A 303 23.16 9.53 9.55
N ILE A 304 24.36 10.11 9.62
CA ILE A 304 24.99 10.65 10.83
C ILE A 304 25.69 11.98 10.53
N HIS A 305 25.96 12.78 11.56
CA HIS A 305 26.91 13.90 11.48
C HIS A 305 28.17 13.58 12.28
N ALA A 306 29.32 13.46 11.62
CA ALA A 306 30.58 13.05 12.24
C ALA A 306 31.78 13.81 11.66
N LYS A 307 32.68 14.29 12.54
CA LYS A 307 33.91 15.04 12.15
C LYS A 307 33.66 16.30 11.31
N LYS A 308 32.47 16.92 11.43
CA LYS A 308 31.95 18.04 10.60
C LYS A 308 31.50 17.66 9.18
N GLU A 309 31.35 16.37 8.91
CA GLU A 309 30.81 15.82 7.66
C GLU A 309 29.44 15.18 7.91
N GLU A 310 28.52 15.26 6.95
CA GLU A 310 27.37 14.37 6.88
C GLU A 310 27.79 13.07 6.21
N LYS A 311 27.25 11.93 6.68
CA LYS A 311 27.64 10.60 6.21
C LYS A 311 26.51 9.59 6.29
N ILE A 312 26.56 8.60 5.43
CA ILE A 312 25.99 7.27 5.70
C ILE A 312 26.92 6.48 6.62
N ARG A 313 26.31 5.78 7.58
CA ARG A 313 26.92 4.69 8.34
C ARG A 313 26.13 3.40 8.12
N ILE A 314 26.88 2.31 7.92
CA ILE A 314 26.39 0.94 8.04
C ILE A 314 27.02 0.32 9.29
N SER A 315 26.19 -0.14 10.23
CA SER A 315 26.64 -0.81 11.47
C SER A 315 26.03 -2.20 11.61
N GLU A 316 26.85 -3.15 12.07
CA GLU A 316 26.46 -4.45 12.58
C GLU A 316 26.05 -4.33 14.06
N PHE A 317 25.01 -5.07 14.44
CA PHE A 317 24.52 -5.21 15.82
C PHE A 317 24.12 -6.66 16.07
N HIS A 318 24.14 -7.07 17.34
CA HIS A 318 23.65 -8.36 17.81
C HIS A 318 22.34 -8.20 18.61
N VAL A 319 21.48 -9.22 18.55
CA VAL A 319 20.38 -9.43 19.51
C VAL A 319 20.94 -9.61 20.92
N SER A 320 20.24 -9.10 21.93
CA SER A 320 20.61 -9.24 23.33
C SER A 320 20.41 -10.68 23.81
N THR A 321 21.42 -11.23 24.51
CA THR A 321 21.33 -12.53 25.19
C THR A 321 20.19 -12.61 26.21
N ASP A 322 19.75 -11.46 26.73
CA ASP A 322 18.75 -11.38 27.79
C ASP A 322 17.33 -11.24 27.25
N ASP A 323 17.13 -10.71 26.03
CA ASP A 323 15.81 -10.51 25.42
C ASP A 323 15.91 -10.55 23.90
N VAL A 324 15.31 -11.58 23.29
CA VAL A 324 15.27 -11.79 21.84
C VAL A 324 14.47 -10.72 21.08
N ASN A 325 13.76 -9.83 21.77
CA ASN A 325 13.03 -8.69 21.21
C ASN A 325 13.81 -7.38 21.38
N LYS A 326 15.11 -7.44 21.70
CA LYS A 326 15.96 -6.28 21.93
C LYS A 326 17.37 -6.50 21.34
N ALA A 327 17.97 -5.45 20.80
CA ALA A 327 19.38 -5.42 20.45
C ALA A 327 20.27 -5.16 21.69
N ASP A 328 21.51 -5.61 21.67
CA ASP A 328 22.55 -5.07 22.55
C ASP A 328 23.20 -3.84 21.90
N HIS A 329 22.85 -2.65 22.36
CA HIS A 329 23.48 -1.39 21.94
C HIS A 329 25.01 -1.35 22.10
N LYS A 330 25.60 -2.18 22.96
CA LYS A 330 27.07 -2.26 23.12
C LYS A 330 27.77 -3.08 22.04
N SER A 331 27.00 -3.81 21.22
CA SER A 331 27.52 -4.61 20.11
C SER A 331 27.72 -3.83 18.81
N GLU A 332 27.48 -2.49 18.77
CA GLU A 332 27.65 -1.69 17.56
C GLU A 332 29.07 -1.85 16.99
N ARG A 333 29.15 -2.40 15.77
CA ARG A 333 30.38 -2.52 15.00
C ARG A 333 30.19 -1.84 13.66
N VAL A 334 30.80 -0.66 13.51
CA VAL A 334 30.76 0.11 12.27
C VAL A 334 31.42 -0.68 11.14
N ILE A 335 30.64 -1.03 10.11
CA ILE A 335 31.08 -1.80 8.94
C ILE A 335 31.63 -0.86 7.88
N LEU A 336 30.92 0.22 7.56
CA LEU A 336 31.29 1.19 6.53
C LEU A 336 30.77 2.58 6.89
N GLU A 337 31.56 3.62 6.58
CA GLU A 337 31.09 5.01 6.51
C GLU A 337 31.34 5.54 5.08
N VAL A 338 30.37 6.28 4.53
CA VAL A 338 30.50 7.00 3.25
C VAL A 338 30.15 8.46 3.51
N THR A 339 31.08 9.38 3.24
CA THR A 339 30.86 10.83 3.40
C THR A 339 30.01 11.37 2.26
N GLU A 340 29.02 12.20 2.58
CA GLU A 340 28.02 12.73 1.63
C GLU A 340 28.23 14.23 1.37
N PRO A 341 28.23 14.68 0.09
CA PRO A 341 28.46 16.08 -0.27
C PRO A 341 27.20 16.96 -0.30
N ALA A 342 26.02 16.39 -0.05
CA ALA A 342 24.76 17.08 0.22
C ALA A 342 23.84 16.21 1.10
N SER A 343 22.74 16.80 1.57
CA SER A 343 21.80 16.21 2.52
C SER A 343 20.66 15.42 1.85
N ASN A 344 20.91 14.86 0.66
CA ASN A 344 19.87 14.32 -0.22
C ASN A 344 20.50 13.35 -1.25
N HIS A 345 19.68 12.52 -1.90
CA HIS A 345 20.07 11.28 -2.59
C HIS A 345 20.89 10.34 -1.70
N ASN A 346 20.33 10.02 -0.53
CA ASN A 346 21.02 9.26 0.52
C ASN A 346 21.06 7.74 0.26
N GLY A 347 20.37 7.23 -0.78
CA GLY A 347 20.09 5.81 -0.94
C GLY A 347 19.31 5.27 0.26
N GLY A 348 19.57 4.04 0.69
CA GLY A 348 19.03 3.54 1.95
C GLY A 348 18.83 2.03 2.03
N GLN A 349 18.64 1.35 0.90
CA GLN A 349 18.45 -0.09 0.95
C GLN A 349 19.74 -0.80 1.40
N ILE A 350 19.54 -1.79 2.26
CA ILE A 350 20.51 -2.81 2.59
C ILE A 350 19.79 -4.17 2.61
N LEU A 351 20.40 -5.21 2.04
CA LEU A 351 19.81 -6.56 1.98
C LEU A 351 20.90 -7.64 1.80
N PHE A 352 20.55 -8.90 2.01
CA PHE A 352 21.41 -10.03 1.66
C PHE A 352 20.98 -10.66 0.34
N GLY A 353 21.93 -10.89 -0.56
CA GLY A 353 21.70 -11.68 -1.77
C GLY A 353 21.56 -13.17 -1.46
N THR A 354 21.04 -13.95 -2.40
CA THR A 354 20.99 -15.43 -2.29
C THR A 354 22.37 -16.10 -2.33
N ASP A 355 23.43 -15.32 -2.57
CA ASP A 355 24.83 -15.70 -2.48
C ASP A 355 25.44 -15.47 -1.07
N GLY A 356 24.66 -14.94 -0.13
CA GLY A 356 25.06 -14.70 1.26
C GLY A 356 25.86 -13.41 1.47
N TYR A 357 26.07 -12.58 0.45
CA TYR A 357 26.74 -11.30 0.59
C TYR A 357 25.77 -10.16 0.93
N LEU A 358 26.29 -9.15 1.63
CA LEU A 358 25.57 -7.94 2.02
C LEU A 358 25.65 -6.93 0.88
N TYR A 359 24.50 -6.56 0.33
CA TYR A 359 24.35 -5.54 -0.70
C TYR A 359 23.91 -4.22 -0.06
N ILE A 360 24.53 -3.11 -0.47
CA ILE A 360 24.32 -1.76 0.06
C ILE A 360 24.07 -0.82 -1.13
N PHE A 361 22.99 -0.06 -1.09
CA PHE A 361 22.54 0.79 -2.19
C PHE A 361 22.68 2.27 -1.79
N THR A 362 23.58 2.97 -2.46
CA THR A 362 23.93 4.36 -2.18
C THR A 362 23.51 5.27 -3.34
N GLY A 363 22.83 6.38 -3.02
CA GLY A 363 22.59 7.44 -3.99
C GLY A 363 23.86 8.23 -4.31
N ASP A 364 23.80 9.09 -5.32
CA ASP A 364 24.94 9.84 -5.88
C ASP A 364 25.53 10.91 -4.93
N GLY A 365 24.90 11.16 -3.77
CA GLY A 365 25.30 12.16 -2.79
C GLY A 365 24.70 13.55 -3.02
N GLY A 366 23.74 13.68 -3.93
CA GLY A 366 22.78 14.77 -3.97
C GLY A 366 23.02 15.86 -5.01
N ARG A 367 22.18 16.89 -4.92
CA ARG A 367 22.11 18.05 -5.85
C ARG A 367 21.64 17.66 -7.26
N ALA A 368 21.18 18.65 -8.01
CA ALA A 368 20.66 18.44 -9.36
C ALA A 368 21.77 17.99 -10.34
N GLY A 369 21.63 16.80 -10.91
CA GLY A 369 22.49 16.32 -12.00
C GLY A 369 23.92 15.95 -11.60
N ASP A 370 24.13 15.35 -10.42
CA ASP A 370 25.43 14.79 -9.95
C ASP A 370 26.67 15.63 -10.38
N PRO A 371 26.85 16.82 -9.79
CA PRO A 371 27.88 17.77 -10.22
C PRO A 371 29.30 17.41 -9.73
N PHE A 372 29.53 16.19 -9.24
CA PHE A 372 30.75 15.83 -8.52
C PHE A 372 31.82 15.22 -9.43
N GLY A 373 32.83 16.03 -9.76
CA GLY A 373 33.88 15.65 -10.69
C GLY A 373 33.42 15.68 -12.15
N GLU A 374 34.22 15.09 -13.06
CA GLU A 374 34.01 15.19 -14.51
C GLU A 374 32.70 14.54 -14.96
N PHE A 375 32.45 13.31 -14.52
CA PHE A 375 31.32 12.46 -14.96
C PHE A 375 30.24 12.24 -13.89
N GLY A 376 30.42 12.81 -12.70
CA GLY A 376 29.58 12.55 -11.53
C GLY A 376 30.11 11.41 -10.65
N ASN A 377 29.68 11.39 -9.38
CA ASN A 377 29.88 10.28 -8.45
C ASN A 377 29.36 8.96 -9.02
N ALA A 378 28.18 8.94 -9.62
CA ALA A 378 27.50 7.74 -10.11
C ALA A 378 28.32 6.98 -11.16
N GLN A 379 28.92 7.69 -12.12
CA GLN A 379 29.85 7.09 -13.10
C GLN A 379 31.26 6.86 -12.52
N ASN A 380 31.69 7.62 -11.51
CA ASN A 380 33.00 7.47 -10.90
C ASN A 380 33.08 6.21 -10.01
N LYS A 381 33.59 5.10 -10.56
CA LYS A 381 33.89 3.86 -9.82
C LYS A 381 34.90 4.01 -8.67
N SER A 382 35.62 5.12 -8.58
CA SER A 382 36.49 5.46 -7.43
C SER A 382 35.69 5.96 -6.21
N SER A 383 34.43 6.34 -6.42
CA SER A 383 33.47 6.74 -5.39
C SER A 383 32.65 5.55 -4.90
N LEU A 384 32.09 5.67 -3.69
CA LEU A 384 31.11 4.72 -3.12
C LEU A 384 29.66 5.25 -3.21
N LEU A 385 29.44 6.41 -3.84
CA LEU A 385 28.14 7.05 -4.05
C LEU A 385 27.61 6.78 -5.46
N GLY A 386 26.30 6.57 -5.62
CA GLY A 386 25.65 6.18 -6.87
C GLY A 386 26.07 4.77 -7.29
N LYS A 387 25.96 3.81 -6.36
CA LYS A 387 26.49 2.45 -6.46
C LYS A 387 25.56 1.41 -5.85
N VAL A 388 25.66 0.20 -6.40
CA VAL A 388 25.39 -1.03 -5.66
C VAL A 388 26.73 -1.59 -5.18
N LEU A 389 26.94 -1.64 -3.87
CA LEU A 389 28.10 -2.25 -3.23
C LEU A 389 27.76 -3.67 -2.79
N ARG A 390 28.73 -4.58 -2.79
CA ARG A 390 28.58 -5.99 -2.36
C ARG A 390 29.80 -6.42 -1.53
N ILE A 391 29.57 -6.73 -0.26
CA ILE A 391 30.62 -7.03 0.73
C ILE A 391 30.33 -8.33 1.51
N SER A 392 31.37 -8.94 2.05
CA SER A 392 31.27 -10.13 2.92
C SER A 392 31.49 -9.76 4.38
N VAL A 393 30.50 -10.01 5.22
CA VAL A 393 30.50 -9.70 6.67
C VAL A 393 30.75 -10.92 7.56
N THR A 394 30.65 -12.14 7.01
CA THR A 394 30.82 -13.42 7.70
C THR A 394 32.30 -13.73 8.02
N GLY A 395 32.57 -14.28 9.21
CA GLY A 395 33.92 -14.75 9.58
C GLY A 395 34.93 -13.63 9.81
N ASN A 396 34.47 -12.48 10.28
CA ASN A 396 35.24 -11.24 10.40
C ASN A 396 35.39 -10.74 11.84
N GLU A 397 34.97 -11.52 12.83
CA GLU A 397 34.76 -11.11 14.23
C GLU A 397 36.03 -10.53 14.89
N MET A 398 37.21 -11.02 14.50
CA MET A 398 38.54 -10.53 14.93
C MET A 398 39.36 -9.93 13.76
N GLY A 399 38.70 -9.60 12.65
CA GLY A 399 39.32 -9.16 11.40
C GLY A 399 38.90 -7.75 10.97
N PRO A 400 39.15 -7.37 9.70
CA PRO A 400 38.59 -6.13 9.14
C PRO A 400 37.05 -6.15 9.21
N PRO A 401 36.37 -4.98 9.22
CA PRO A 401 34.92 -4.91 9.35
C PRO A 401 34.16 -5.80 8.35
N TYR A 402 34.65 -5.82 7.11
CA TYR A 402 34.19 -6.69 6.02
C TYR A 402 35.37 -7.17 5.16
N ARG A 403 35.10 -8.12 4.26
CA ARG A 403 35.99 -8.52 3.14
C ARG A 403 35.29 -8.26 1.80
N ILE A 404 36.08 -8.21 0.73
CA ILE A 404 35.55 -8.14 -0.64
C ILE A 404 35.30 -9.57 -1.17
N PRO A 405 34.13 -9.86 -1.77
CA PRO A 405 33.91 -11.10 -2.51
C PRO A 405 34.94 -11.28 -3.63
N PRO A 406 35.56 -12.46 -3.79
CA PRO A 406 36.65 -12.69 -4.76
C PRO A 406 36.20 -12.63 -6.22
N ASP A 407 34.89 -12.57 -6.47
CA ASP A 407 34.27 -12.49 -7.79
C ASP A 407 33.73 -11.10 -8.14
N ASN A 408 33.87 -10.07 -7.27
CA ASN A 408 33.39 -8.71 -7.57
C ASN A 408 34.00 -8.18 -8.90
N PRO A 409 33.22 -7.50 -9.75
CA PRO A 409 33.57 -7.28 -11.15
C PRO A 409 34.81 -6.38 -11.36
N PHE A 410 35.00 -5.36 -10.51
CA PHE A 410 36.01 -4.32 -10.74
C PHE A 410 37.34 -4.53 -10.02
N LEU A 411 37.58 -5.73 -9.43
CA LEU A 411 38.80 -6.09 -8.67
C LEU A 411 40.14 -5.88 -9.40
N ARG A 412 40.12 -5.77 -10.74
CA ARG A 412 41.31 -5.55 -11.58
C ARG A 412 41.33 -4.18 -12.27
N GLU A 413 40.32 -3.35 -12.07
CA GLU A 413 40.20 -2.04 -12.70
C GLU A 413 40.92 -0.97 -11.86
N ARG A 414 41.96 -0.34 -12.43
CA ARG A 414 42.84 0.57 -11.68
C ARG A 414 42.11 1.84 -11.26
N GLY A 415 41.84 1.97 -9.96
CA GLY A 415 41.19 3.13 -9.35
C GLY A 415 39.74 2.86 -8.92
N ALA A 416 39.12 1.79 -9.42
CA ALA A 416 37.81 1.37 -8.97
C ALA A 416 37.84 0.89 -7.51
N ARG A 417 36.75 1.13 -6.78
CA ARG A 417 36.50 0.56 -5.45
C ARG A 417 36.12 -0.91 -5.58
N ALA A 418 36.81 -1.75 -4.82
CA ALA A 418 36.65 -3.21 -4.85
C ALA A 418 35.26 -3.65 -4.32
N GLU A 419 34.64 -2.80 -3.51
CA GLU A 419 33.29 -2.93 -2.98
C GLU A 419 32.19 -2.86 -4.06
N VAL A 420 32.47 -2.21 -5.20
CA VAL A 420 31.47 -1.91 -6.22
C VAL A 420 31.07 -3.17 -7.00
N PHE A 421 29.77 -3.44 -7.02
CA PHE A 421 29.14 -4.49 -7.81
C PHE A 421 28.44 -3.94 -9.06
N ALA A 422 27.78 -2.79 -8.94
CA ALA A 422 27.20 -2.04 -10.06
C ALA A 422 27.27 -0.53 -9.78
N TYR A 423 27.12 0.29 -10.82
CA TYR A 423 27.30 1.74 -10.75
C TYR A 423 26.35 2.48 -11.69
N GLY A 424 26.40 3.82 -11.71
CA GLY A 424 25.50 4.63 -12.54
C GLY A 424 24.07 4.71 -12.01
N ALA A 425 23.85 4.46 -10.72
CA ALA A 425 22.57 4.67 -10.04
C ALA A 425 22.47 6.12 -9.53
N ARG A 426 21.24 6.64 -9.37
CA ARG A 426 20.98 8.01 -8.90
C ARG A 426 20.63 8.04 -7.40
N ASN A 427 19.54 7.42 -7.01
CA ASN A 427 19.02 7.32 -5.65
C ASN A 427 18.10 6.08 -5.52
N MET A 428 18.68 4.88 -5.66
CA MET A 428 17.94 3.62 -5.46
C MET A 428 17.40 3.52 -4.02
N TRP A 429 16.08 3.57 -3.88
CA TRP A 429 15.42 3.72 -2.58
C TRP A 429 15.03 2.38 -1.94
N ARG A 430 14.02 1.67 -2.48
CA ARG A 430 13.75 0.27 -2.11
C ARG A 430 14.19 -0.68 -3.20
N CYS A 431 14.91 -1.71 -2.77
CA CYS A 431 15.23 -2.87 -3.59
C CYS A 431 14.87 -4.15 -2.83
N SER A 432 14.49 -5.19 -3.57
CA SER A 432 14.09 -6.48 -3.04
C SER A 432 14.77 -7.62 -3.78
N VAL A 433 14.92 -8.77 -3.11
CA VAL A 433 15.37 -10.02 -3.74
C VAL A 433 14.14 -10.85 -4.06
N ASP A 434 13.97 -11.22 -5.33
CA ASP A 434 13.01 -12.25 -5.70
C ASP A 434 13.42 -13.57 -5.03
N ARG A 435 12.62 -14.06 -4.07
CA ARG A 435 12.81 -15.35 -3.40
C ARG A 435 12.73 -16.53 -4.37
N GLY A 436 12.23 -16.29 -5.58
CA GLY A 436 11.90 -17.29 -6.59
C GLY A 436 10.51 -17.84 -6.39
N ASP A 437 9.99 -18.46 -7.44
CA ASP A 437 8.79 -19.27 -7.34
C ASP A 437 9.00 -20.44 -6.35
N PRO A 438 8.10 -20.68 -5.37
CA PRO A 438 8.34 -21.69 -4.32
C PRO A 438 8.49 -23.14 -4.82
N GLU A 439 7.90 -23.47 -5.98
CA GLU A 439 7.86 -24.83 -6.52
C GLU A 439 8.95 -25.05 -7.58
N THR A 440 9.13 -24.08 -8.48
CA THR A 440 10.06 -24.17 -9.62
C THR A 440 11.39 -23.46 -9.40
N GLY A 441 11.49 -22.61 -8.37
CA GLY A 441 12.65 -21.77 -8.07
C GLY A 441 12.87 -20.60 -9.05
N ILE A 442 12.04 -20.45 -10.10
CA ILE A 442 12.36 -19.53 -11.19
C ILE A 442 12.23 -18.07 -10.75
N GLY A 443 13.26 -17.29 -11.07
CA GLY A 443 13.42 -15.88 -10.69
C GLY A 443 14.26 -15.65 -9.43
N ARG A 444 14.59 -16.72 -8.67
CA ARG A 444 15.33 -16.64 -7.42
C ARG A 444 16.66 -15.89 -7.55
N GLY A 445 16.90 -14.95 -6.63
CA GLY A 445 18.16 -14.20 -6.54
C GLY A 445 18.26 -12.98 -7.46
N ARG A 446 17.25 -12.72 -8.30
CA ARG A 446 17.11 -11.44 -9.00
C ARG A 446 16.89 -10.32 -7.98
N ILE A 447 17.57 -9.19 -8.18
CA ILE A 447 17.39 -7.99 -7.36
C ILE A 447 16.66 -6.94 -8.20
N PHE A 448 15.52 -6.48 -7.71
CA PHE A 448 14.73 -5.40 -8.31
C PHE A 448 14.93 -4.12 -7.49
N CYS A 449 15.05 -2.97 -8.13
CA CYS A 449 15.13 -1.65 -7.48
C CYS A 449 14.15 -0.66 -8.10
N GLY A 450 13.67 0.32 -7.32
CA GLY A 450 13.26 1.61 -7.86
C GLY A 450 14.39 2.63 -7.73
N ASP A 451 14.76 3.31 -8.82
CA ASP A 451 15.72 4.42 -8.81
C ASP A 451 14.98 5.75 -9.12
N VAL A 452 15.13 6.73 -8.22
CA VAL A 452 14.32 7.96 -8.22
C VAL A 452 14.82 8.95 -9.26
N GLY A 453 13.91 9.46 -10.08
CA GLY A 453 14.15 10.37 -11.20
C GLY A 453 14.66 11.76 -10.82
N GLN A 454 15.20 12.49 -11.81
CA GLN A 454 15.68 13.87 -11.60
C GLN A 454 14.62 14.93 -11.94
N ASN A 455 13.96 14.78 -13.08
CA ASN A 455 13.07 15.78 -13.68
C ASN A 455 12.08 15.20 -14.72
N LYS A 456 12.37 14.02 -15.31
CA LYS A 456 11.61 13.48 -16.45
C LYS A 456 11.05 12.08 -16.23
N PHE A 457 11.83 11.14 -15.72
CA PHE A 457 11.47 9.73 -15.61
C PHE A 457 11.90 9.14 -14.27
N GLU A 458 11.01 8.36 -13.69
CA GLU A 458 11.27 7.40 -12.62
C GLU A 458 11.52 6.01 -13.23
N GLU A 459 12.38 5.17 -12.64
CA GLU A 459 12.78 3.91 -13.26
C GLU A 459 12.84 2.70 -12.31
N VAL A 460 12.57 1.51 -12.87
CA VAL A 460 12.63 0.21 -12.18
C VAL A 460 13.70 -0.64 -12.84
N ASP A 461 14.66 -1.07 -12.05
CA ASP A 461 15.87 -1.76 -12.51
C ASP A 461 15.95 -3.22 -12.07
N LEU A 462 16.59 -4.02 -12.94
CA LEU A 462 17.04 -5.36 -12.62
C LEU A 462 18.57 -5.34 -12.43
N ILE A 463 19.03 -5.53 -11.20
CA ILE A 463 20.42 -5.29 -10.81
C ILE A 463 21.34 -6.43 -11.26
N GLN A 464 22.37 -6.07 -12.03
CA GLN A 464 23.27 -6.99 -12.71
C GLN A 464 24.74 -6.75 -12.35
N LYS A 465 25.53 -7.83 -12.36
CA LYS A 465 26.94 -7.83 -11.98
C LYS A 465 27.78 -7.04 -12.99
N GLY A 466 28.34 -5.91 -12.54
CA GLY A 466 29.13 -4.99 -13.35
C GLY A 466 28.30 -3.97 -14.12
N GLY A 467 26.96 -3.97 -13.96
CA GLY A 467 26.06 -3.10 -14.70
C GLY A 467 26.30 -1.61 -14.46
N ASN A 468 26.03 -0.82 -15.50
CA ASN A 468 26.00 0.63 -15.47
C ASN A 468 24.57 1.11 -15.71
N TYR A 469 23.91 1.70 -14.71
CA TYR A 469 22.54 2.22 -14.84
C TYR A 469 22.48 3.62 -15.47
N GLY A 470 23.63 4.11 -15.95
CA GLY A 470 23.70 5.21 -16.90
C GLY A 470 23.55 6.61 -16.31
N TRP A 471 23.08 6.80 -15.07
CA TRP A 471 23.06 8.12 -14.43
C TRP A 471 24.48 8.68 -14.24
N ARG A 472 24.79 9.94 -14.54
CA ARG A 472 23.93 11.06 -15.00
C ARG A 472 23.82 11.23 -16.53
N ALA A 473 24.26 10.26 -17.32
CA ALA A 473 24.14 10.30 -18.78
C ALA A 473 22.68 10.09 -19.23
N LYS A 474 21.99 9.13 -18.62
CA LYS A 474 20.60 8.76 -18.84
C LYS A 474 19.74 8.99 -17.59
N GLU A 475 18.44 8.93 -17.79
CA GLU A 475 17.34 9.10 -16.83
C GLU A 475 16.13 8.42 -17.48
N GLY A 476 15.80 7.20 -17.05
CA GLY A 476 14.96 6.30 -17.82
C GLY A 476 15.52 6.06 -19.23
N PHE A 477 14.63 5.84 -20.20
CA PHE A 477 14.98 5.70 -21.61
C PHE A 477 15.48 7.01 -22.29
N SER A 478 15.71 8.09 -21.53
CA SER A 478 16.09 9.41 -22.07
C SER A 478 17.50 9.84 -21.68
N CYS A 479 18.20 10.51 -22.60
CA CYS A 479 19.43 11.22 -22.24
C CYS A 479 19.13 12.39 -21.28
N TYR A 480 19.88 12.46 -20.18
CA TYR A 480 19.98 13.63 -19.31
C TYR A 480 21.15 14.50 -19.79
N ASP A 481 22.40 14.10 -19.53
CA ASP A 481 23.60 14.74 -20.07
C ASP A 481 23.79 14.35 -21.55
N LYS A 482 23.41 15.27 -22.45
CA LYS A 482 23.47 15.09 -23.92
C LYS A 482 24.89 14.94 -24.49
N ASN A 483 25.93 15.16 -23.69
CA ASN A 483 27.32 14.92 -24.09
C ASN A 483 27.76 13.52 -23.63
N LEU A 484 27.51 13.19 -22.36
CA LEU A 484 27.86 11.89 -21.79
C LEU A 484 27.05 10.74 -22.41
N CYS A 485 25.76 10.95 -22.67
CA CYS A 485 24.86 9.97 -23.31
C CYS A 485 25.24 9.61 -24.76
N LYS A 486 26.13 10.40 -25.40
CA LYS A 486 26.67 10.09 -26.74
C LYS A 486 27.94 9.24 -26.69
N ASN A 487 28.49 8.97 -25.50
CA ASN A 487 29.65 8.12 -25.36
C ASN A 487 29.23 6.65 -25.56
N ALA A 488 29.56 6.07 -26.71
CA ALA A 488 29.30 4.66 -27.00
C ALA A 488 30.03 3.69 -26.04
N SER A 489 30.95 4.19 -25.21
CA SER A 489 31.64 3.44 -24.15
C SER A 489 30.88 3.41 -22.82
N LEU A 490 29.66 3.97 -22.75
CA LEU A 490 28.86 3.99 -21.53
C LEU A 490 28.37 2.57 -21.13
N ASP A 491 28.04 1.75 -22.14
CA ASP A 491 27.59 0.35 -22.00
C ASP A 491 26.50 0.17 -20.93
N ASP A 492 25.45 1.01 -21.03
CA ASP A 492 24.42 1.09 -20.01
C ASP A 492 23.35 -0.02 -20.11
N VAL A 493 22.92 -0.47 -18.94
CA VAL A 493 21.76 -1.33 -18.73
C VAL A 493 20.54 -0.41 -18.67
N LEU A 494 19.59 -0.61 -19.58
CA LEU A 494 18.31 0.09 -19.53
C LEU A 494 17.40 -0.50 -18.44
N PRO A 495 16.55 0.31 -17.80
CA PRO A 495 15.58 -0.18 -16.83
C PRO A 495 14.53 -1.10 -17.47
N ILE A 496 13.98 -2.00 -16.67
CA ILE A 496 12.92 -2.93 -17.13
C ILE A 496 11.57 -2.21 -17.31
N PHE A 497 11.38 -1.08 -16.64
CA PHE A 497 10.25 -0.18 -16.80
C PHE A 497 10.66 1.24 -16.38
N ALA A 498 10.16 2.27 -17.07
CA ALA A 498 10.34 3.66 -16.66
C ALA A 498 9.12 4.50 -17.07
N TYR A 499 8.71 5.42 -16.20
CA TYR A 499 7.48 6.21 -16.37
C TYR A 499 7.73 7.72 -16.16
N PRO A 500 7.03 8.60 -16.90
CA PRO A 500 7.32 10.02 -16.88
C PRO A 500 6.73 10.75 -15.66
N HIS A 501 7.27 11.94 -15.34
CA HIS A 501 6.84 12.81 -14.22
C HIS A 501 5.38 13.33 -14.31
N SER A 502 4.64 12.95 -15.36
CA SER A 502 3.19 13.14 -15.50
C SER A 502 2.35 11.98 -14.93
N VAL A 503 2.96 10.84 -14.60
CA VAL A 503 2.33 9.66 -13.98
C VAL A 503 2.59 9.66 -12.47
N GLY A 504 3.87 9.67 -12.08
CA GLY A 504 4.39 9.78 -10.71
C GLY A 504 5.77 10.43 -10.72
N LYS A 505 6.37 10.76 -9.57
CA LYS A 505 7.59 11.60 -9.47
C LYS A 505 8.60 11.18 -8.39
N SER A 506 8.45 9.98 -7.86
CA SER A 506 9.41 9.39 -6.93
C SER A 506 9.06 7.91 -6.79
N VAL A 507 9.70 7.04 -7.58
CA VAL A 507 9.45 5.60 -7.47
C VAL A 507 9.92 5.09 -6.11
N THR A 508 9.01 4.50 -5.35
CA THR A 508 9.35 3.92 -4.05
C THR A 508 10.20 2.67 -4.21
N GLY A 509 10.01 1.92 -5.30
CA GLY A 509 10.44 0.52 -5.45
C GLY A 509 9.37 -0.44 -4.95
N GLY A 510 9.67 -1.75 -4.93
CA GLY A 510 8.67 -2.78 -4.69
C GLY A 510 9.23 -4.20 -4.50
N TYR A 511 8.34 -5.19 -4.51
CA TYR A 511 8.65 -6.61 -4.27
C TYR A 511 7.90 -7.51 -5.26
N ILE A 512 8.53 -8.62 -5.67
CA ILE A 512 7.83 -9.73 -6.33
C ILE A 512 6.97 -10.43 -5.27
N TYR A 513 5.65 -10.50 -5.44
CA TYR A 513 4.79 -11.24 -4.49
C TYR A 513 5.10 -12.74 -4.58
N ARG A 514 5.65 -13.29 -3.50
CA ARG A 514 5.93 -14.72 -3.30
C ARG A 514 5.14 -15.34 -2.14
N GLY A 515 4.18 -14.60 -1.61
CA GLY A 515 3.32 -15.02 -0.50
C GLY A 515 2.44 -16.22 -0.82
N CYS A 516 1.91 -16.79 0.24
CA CYS A 516 1.09 -17.98 0.17
C CYS A 516 -0.39 -17.63 -0.04
N GLN A 517 -0.89 -16.58 0.63
CA GLN A 517 -2.32 -16.38 0.83
C GLN A 517 -3.05 -15.84 -0.41
N MET A 518 -2.40 -15.07 -1.28
CA MET A 518 -3.03 -14.41 -2.44
C MET A 518 -2.50 -15.04 -3.74
N PRO A 519 -3.02 -16.21 -4.17
CA PRO A 519 -2.41 -17.01 -5.23
C PRO A 519 -2.33 -16.31 -6.58
N ASN A 520 -3.24 -15.37 -6.87
CA ASN A 520 -3.29 -14.64 -8.13
C ASN A 520 -2.19 -13.57 -8.25
N LEU A 521 -1.65 -13.08 -7.12
CA LEU A 521 -0.57 -12.10 -7.12
C LEU A 521 0.81 -12.72 -7.37
N LYS A 522 0.93 -14.05 -7.31
CA LYS A 522 2.21 -14.78 -7.43
C LYS A 522 2.99 -14.36 -8.68
N GLY A 523 4.19 -13.82 -8.45
CA GLY A 523 5.12 -13.42 -9.50
C GLY A 523 4.91 -12.02 -10.09
N LEU A 524 3.89 -11.26 -9.65
CA LEU A 524 3.78 -9.83 -9.94
C LEU A 524 4.80 -9.04 -9.13
N TYR A 525 5.52 -8.11 -9.76
CA TYR A 525 6.29 -7.09 -9.06
C TYR A 525 5.34 -5.97 -8.64
N LEU A 526 4.98 -5.91 -7.36
CA LEU A 526 4.11 -4.86 -6.81
C LEU A 526 4.99 -3.72 -6.27
N PHE A 527 4.77 -2.52 -6.78
CA PHE A 527 5.56 -1.31 -6.46
C PHE A 527 4.66 -0.08 -6.39
N GLY A 528 5.23 1.07 -6.03
CA GLY A 528 4.48 2.32 -5.93
C GLY A 528 5.32 3.58 -6.14
N ASP A 529 4.65 4.72 -6.09
CA ASP A 529 5.22 6.05 -6.25
C ASP A 529 4.89 6.94 -5.05
N PHE A 530 5.93 7.45 -4.39
CA PHE A 530 5.83 8.23 -3.15
C PHE A 530 5.10 9.58 -3.33
N MET A 531 5.19 10.24 -4.49
CA MET A 531 4.60 11.57 -4.68
C MET A 531 3.15 11.55 -5.18
N SER A 532 2.79 10.56 -6.00
CA SER A 532 1.43 10.41 -6.55
C SER A 532 0.56 9.44 -5.75
N GLY A 533 1.17 8.58 -4.94
CA GLY A 533 0.49 7.50 -4.23
C GLY A 533 0.01 6.37 -5.13
N ARG A 534 0.45 6.29 -6.39
CA ARG A 534 0.10 5.16 -7.26
C ARG A 534 0.64 3.84 -6.71
N LEU A 535 -0.16 2.80 -6.82
CA LEU A 535 0.26 1.40 -6.72
C LEU A 535 0.23 0.81 -8.13
N MET A 536 1.25 0.02 -8.48
CA MET A 536 1.50 -0.44 -9.84
C MET A 536 2.04 -1.87 -9.81
N SER A 537 1.84 -2.61 -10.90
CA SER A 537 2.38 -3.96 -11.08
C SER A 537 3.15 -4.12 -12.40
N LEU A 538 4.19 -4.96 -12.38
CA LEU A 538 4.83 -5.49 -13.58
C LEU A 538 4.76 -7.03 -13.59
N LYS A 539 4.48 -7.62 -14.76
CA LYS A 539 4.48 -9.08 -14.97
C LYS A 539 5.44 -9.46 -16.10
N GLU A 540 6.35 -10.39 -15.81
CA GLU A 540 7.37 -10.86 -16.76
C GLU A 540 6.76 -11.75 -17.85
N ASP A 541 6.81 -11.32 -19.11
CA ASP A 541 6.59 -12.20 -20.26
C ASP A 541 7.90 -12.83 -20.70
N ARG A 542 8.04 -14.13 -20.42
CA ARG A 542 9.26 -14.89 -20.73
C ARG A 542 9.36 -15.36 -22.18
N ASN A 543 8.26 -15.28 -22.94
CA ASN A 543 8.28 -15.63 -24.36
C ASN A 543 8.78 -14.45 -25.19
N GLU A 544 8.40 -13.24 -24.80
CA GLU A 544 8.77 -12.00 -25.52
C GLU A 544 9.91 -11.21 -24.85
N ALA A 545 10.33 -11.60 -23.64
CA ALA A 545 11.29 -10.87 -22.80
C ALA A 545 10.85 -9.42 -22.47
N GLN A 546 9.55 -9.22 -22.27
CA GLN A 546 8.93 -7.93 -21.96
C GLN A 546 8.32 -7.92 -20.55
N TRP A 547 7.96 -6.73 -20.07
CA TRP A 547 7.26 -6.53 -18.81
C TRP A 547 5.92 -5.87 -19.07
N HIS A 548 4.83 -6.60 -18.82
CA HIS A 548 3.47 -6.07 -18.94
C HIS A 548 3.15 -5.23 -17.69
N TYR A 549 2.70 -3.99 -17.91
CA TYR A 549 2.33 -3.04 -16.87
C TYR A 549 0.83 -3.09 -16.58
N THR A 550 0.45 -3.00 -15.30
CA THR A 550 -0.96 -2.82 -14.90
C THR A 550 -1.05 -1.96 -13.64
N GLU A 551 -1.90 -0.93 -13.68
CA GLU A 551 -2.22 -0.10 -12.49
C GLU A 551 -2.90 -0.95 -11.41
N ILE A 552 -2.73 -0.56 -10.14
CA ILE A 552 -3.44 -1.13 -9.00
C ILE A 552 -4.32 -0.05 -8.37
N CYS A 553 -5.61 -0.32 -8.33
CA CYS A 553 -6.63 0.54 -7.77
C CYS A 553 -7.24 -0.12 -6.54
N MET A 554 -7.82 0.70 -5.67
CA MET A 554 -8.55 0.19 -4.53
C MET A 554 -9.94 -0.25 -4.98
N GLY A 555 -10.33 -1.46 -4.58
CA GLY A 555 -11.64 -1.99 -4.87
C GLY A 555 -12.76 -1.06 -4.40
N GLN A 556 -13.85 -0.98 -5.17
CA GLN A 556 -15.03 -0.25 -4.74
C GLN A 556 -15.62 -0.89 -3.46
N ALA A 557 -16.56 -0.19 -2.81
CA ALA A 557 -17.15 -0.70 -1.56
C ALA A 557 -17.77 -2.10 -1.69
N THR A 558 -18.23 -2.50 -2.89
CA THR A 558 -18.70 -3.87 -3.19
C THR A 558 -17.58 -4.90 -3.36
N THR A 559 -16.37 -4.48 -3.74
CA THR A 559 -15.20 -5.36 -3.88
C THR A 559 -14.47 -5.54 -2.54
N CYS A 560 -14.47 -4.53 -1.67
CA CYS A 560 -13.83 -4.56 -0.34
C CYS A 560 -14.82 -4.69 0.84
N ASN A 561 -16.01 -5.28 0.61
CA ASN A 561 -17.07 -5.46 1.63
C ASN A 561 -16.77 -6.61 2.62
N PHE A 562 -15.60 -6.59 3.26
CA PHE A 562 -15.18 -7.61 4.22
C PHE A 562 -14.65 -6.94 5.50
N PRO A 563 -14.98 -7.45 6.71
CA PRO A 563 -14.46 -6.92 7.96
C PRO A 563 -12.94 -6.84 7.98
N LYS A 564 -12.42 -5.69 8.46
CA LYS A 564 -10.99 -5.31 8.48
C LYS A 564 -10.37 -5.02 7.12
N LEU A 565 -11.10 -5.15 6.01
CA LEU A 565 -10.66 -4.60 4.73
C LEU A 565 -11.11 -3.14 4.58
N ILE A 566 -10.26 -2.37 3.91
CA ILE A 566 -10.41 -0.95 3.60
C ILE A 566 -9.94 -0.71 2.16
N ASN A 567 -10.42 0.37 1.56
CA ASN A 567 -10.10 0.77 0.19
C ASN A 567 -9.48 2.19 0.10
N THR A 568 -8.90 2.66 1.20
CA THR A 568 -8.17 3.93 1.28
C THR A 568 -6.83 3.73 1.99
N TYR A 569 -5.88 4.63 1.73
CA TYR A 569 -4.57 4.69 2.37
C TYR A 569 -4.04 6.12 2.25
N PHE A 570 -3.02 6.48 3.02
CA PHE A 570 -2.37 7.79 2.86
C PHE A 570 -1.41 7.80 1.67
N PRO A 571 -1.35 8.90 0.87
CA PRO A 571 -0.74 8.87 -0.46
C PRO A 571 0.79 8.77 -0.47
N TYR A 572 1.50 9.19 0.59
CA TYR A 572 2.97 9.18 0.58
C TYR A 572 3.50 7.77 0.88
N ILE A 573 3.61 6.92 -0.14
CA ILE A 573 4.11 5.53 -0.03
C ILE A 573 5.64 5.56 0.21
N ILE A 574 6.04 5.45 1.48
CA ILE A 574 7.44 5.53 1.92
C ILE A 574 8.21 4.26 1.56
N SER A 575 7.60 3.08 1.70
CA SER A 575 8.32 1.81 1.58
C SER A 575 7.39 0.63 1.30
N PHE A 576 7.97 -0.47 0.83
CA PHE A 576 7.37 -1.80 0.85
C PHE A 576 8.10 -2.70 1.86
N GLY A 577 7.50 -3.84 2.19
CA GLY A 577 8.08 -4.89 3.01
C GLY A 577 7.40 -6.24 2.81
N GLU A 578 8.02 -7.30 3.31
CA GLU A 578 7.56 -8.69 3.20
C GLU A 578 7.58 -9.34 4.59
N ASP A 579 6.60 -10.19 4.90
CA ASP A 579 6.65 -11.05 6.10
C ASP A 579 7.39 -12.38 5.84
N GLU A 580 7.56 -13.18 6.90
CA GLU A 580 8.28 -14.45 6.78
C GLU A 580 7.59 -15.46 5.85
N ALA A 581 6.27 -15.33 5.64
CA ALA A 581 5.46 -16.15 4.74
C ALA A 581 5.40 -15.62 3.29
N GLY A 582 6.05 -14.48 2.99
CA GLY A 582 6.08 -13.87 1.66
C GLY A 582 4.95 -12.87 1.38
N GLU A 583 4.13 -12.57 2.39
CA GLU A 583 3.01 -11.64 2.24
C GLU A 583 3.53 -10.20 2.13
N LEU A 584 2.97 -9.42 1.19
CA LEU A 584 3.45 -8.06 0.93
C LEU A 584 2.65 -6.97 1.67
N TYR A 585 3.42 -5.98 2.12
CA TYR A 585 2.98 -4.82 2.87
C TYR A 585 3.56 -3.56 2.23
N PHE A 586 2.88 -2.44 2.39
CA PHE A 586 3.47 -1.12 2.18
C PHE A 586 3.26 -0.21 3.37
N LEU A 587 4.16 0.75 3.51
CA LEU A 587 4.22 1.73 4.58
C LEU A 587 4.03 3.10 3.96
N SER A 588 3.00 3.83 4.40
CA SER A 588 2.72 5.18 3.92
C SER A 588 2.38 6.13 5.05
N THR A 589 2.34 7.44 4.76
CA THR A 589 2.05 8.47 5.76
C THR A 589 1.16 9.56 5.18
N ARG A 590 0.43 10.27 6.04
CA ARG A 590 -0.24 11.54 5.69
C ARG A 590 0.74 12.71 5.62
N THR A 591 1.87 12.64 6.32
CA THR A 591 2.86 13.71 6.42
C THR A 591 4.28 13.11 6.39
N PRO A 592 5.09 13.36 5.36
CA PRO A 592 6.41 12.74 5.20
C PRO A 592 7.50 13.47 5.99
N SER A 593 7.38 13.43 7.32
CA SER A 593 8.32 14.06 8.27
C SER A 593 8.60 13.13 9.46
N ALA A 594 9.88 12.98 9.81
CA ALA A 594 10.35 12.23 10.96
C ALA A 594 9.70 12.68 12.30
N ALA A 595 9.25 13.93 12.39
CA ALA A 595 8.63 14.47 13.60
C ALA A 595 7.20 13.95 13.85
N VAL A 596 6.48 13.52 12.80
CA VAL A 596 5.03 13.31 12.83
C VAL A 596 4.68 11.82 12.86
N ALA A 597 3.90 11.42 13.85
CA ALA A 597 3.41 10.04 14.04
C ALA A 597 2.18 9.73 13.15
N ALA A 598 2.27 10.00 11.85
CA ALA A 598 1.17 9.86 10.87
C ALA A 598 1.35 8.69 9.88
N GLY A 599 2.34 7.82 10.12
CA GLY A 599 2.63 6.63 9.34
C GLY A 599 1.76 5.43 9.71
N VAL A 600 1.42 4.64 8.68
CA VAL A 600 0.58 3.44 8.74
C VAL A 600 1.21 2.35 7.86
N MET A 601 1.07 1.10 8.27
CA MET A 601 1.42 -0.08 7.46
C MET A 601 0.16 -0.82 7.03
N TYR A 602 0.07 -1.13 5.74
CA TYR A 602 -1.03 -1.81 5.09
C TYR A 602 -0.56 -3.16 4.57
N LYS A 603 -1.32 -4.24 4.81
CA LYS A 603 -1.19 -5.48 4.06
C LYS A 603 -1.95 -5.37 2.74
N ILE A 604 -1.35 -5.83 1.64
CA ILE A 604 -2.02 -5.97 0.34
C ILE A 604 -2.87 -7.25 0.34
N VAL A 605 -4.13 -7.15 -0.08
CA VAL A 605 -5.11 -8.25 -0.11
C VAL A 605 -5.79 -8.33 -1.47
N ASP A 606 -5.78 -9.52 -2.07
CA ASP A 606 -6.69 -9.88 -3.16
C ASP A 606 -8.00 -10.41 -2.55
N PRO A 607 -9.15 -9.73 -2.73
CA PRO A 607 -10.44 -10.20 -2.22
C PRO A 607 -11.07 -11.29 -3.11
N SER A 608 -10.58 -11.52 -4.33
CA SER A 608 -11.19 -12.45 -5.29
C SER A 608 -10.91 -13.92 -4.97
N LYS A 609 -9.75 -14.20 -4.35
CA LYS A 609 -9.29 -15.55 -4.07
C LYS A 609 -8.29 -15.57 -2.92
N ARG A 610 -8.43 -16.55 -2.05
CA ARG A 610 -7.39 -16.93 -1.09
C ARG A 610 -6.85 -18.31 -1.44
N ALA A 611 -5.65 -18.62 -0.96
CA ALA A 611 -5.21 -20.01 -0.85
C ALA A 611 -6.07 -20.76 0.18
N ALA A 612 -6.15 -22.08 0.01
CA ALA A 612 -7.01 -22.92 0.84
C ALA A 612 -6.66 -22.87 2.36
N PRO A 613 -7.64 -23.12 3.25
CA PRO A 613 -7.43 -23.50 4.64
C PRO A 613 -6.34 -24.56 4.77
N GLY A 614 -5.59 -24.51 5.87
CA GLY A 614 -4.41 -25.35 6.09
C GLY A 614 -3.18 -24.95 5.27
N MET A 615 -3.29 -24.70 3.95
CA MET A 615 -2.13 -24.46 3.08
C MET A 615 -1.20 -23.36 3.59
N CYS A 616 -1.76 -22.22 4.02
CA CYS A 616 -1.00 -21.07 4.48
C CYS A 616 -1.01 -20.91 6.01
N SER A 617 -1.32 -21.99 6.73
CA SER A 617 -1.26 -22.02 8.19
C SER A 617 0.19 -22.19 8.67
N SER A 618 0.87 -21.09 8.95
CA SER A 618 2.09 -21.16 9.76
C SER A 618 1.77 -21.56 11.19
N ASN A 619 2.74 -22.18 11.86
CA ASN A 619 2.73 -22.42 13.30
C ASN A 619 3.92 -21.66 13.92
N PRO A 620 3.78 -20.35 14.19
CA PRO A 620 4.91 -19.51 14.56
C PRO A 620 5.57 -19.99 15.85
N ARG A 621 6.90 -20.08 15.83
CA ARG A 621 7.71 -20.39 17.00
C ARG A 621 7.46 -19.34 18.07
N GLN A 622 7.00 -19.77 19.25
CA GLN A 622 6.70 -18.87 20.37
C GLN A 622 7.94 -18.07 20.80
N VAL A 623 7.70 -16.80 21.14
CA VAL A 623 8.73 -15.84 21.55
C VAL A 623 8.43 -15.33 22.95
N ALA A 624 9.41 -15.43 23.84
CA ALA A 624 9.29 -14.86 25.19
C ALA A 624 9.35 -13.33 25.11
N VAL A 625 8.36 -12.64 25.70
CA VAL A 625 8.27 -11.17 25.72
C VAL A 625 8.61 -10.66 27.11
N LYS A 626 9.53 -9.70 27.24
CA LYS A 626 9.94 -9.08 28.53
C LYS A 626 9.48 -7.62 28.66
N GLY A 627 8.18 -7.41 28.45
CA GLY A 627 7.53 -6.10 28.50
C GLY A 627 6.02 -6.23 28.52
N LYS A 628 5.32 -5.10 28.38
CA LYS A 628 3.90 -5.12 28.00
C LYS A 628 3.78 -5.38 26.49
N LEU A 629 2.66 -5.98 26.09
CA LEU A 629 2.19 -5.90 24.71
C LEU A 629 1.27 -4.68 24.59
N VAL A 630 1.31 -4.06 23.42
CA VAL A 630 0.37 -3.04 22.97
C VAL A 630 -0.45 -3.69 21.86
N ASP A 631 -1.71 -3.99 22.15
CA ASP A 631 -2.62 -4.57 21.17
C ASP A 631 -2.91 -3.56 20.06
N PHE A 632 -2.97 -4.06 18.82
CA PHE A 632 -3.22 -3.23 17.65
C PHE A 632 -4.73 -3.08 17.41
N TYR A 633 -5.15 -1.83 17.22
CA TYR A 633 -6.50 -1.46 16.80
C TYR A 633 -6.38 -0.61 15.53
N PRO A 634 -7.11 -0.94 14.44
CA PRO A 634 -7.15 -0.10 13.25
C PRO A 634 -7.82 1.24 13.56
N THR A 635 -7.48 2.26 12.78
CA THR A 635 -7.90 3.65 12.98
C THR A 635 -8.64 4.25 11.79
N GLN A 636 -8.56 3.63 10.62
CA GLN A 636 -9.38 4.01 9.46
C GLN A 636 -10.76 3.34 9.53
N GLU A 637 -11.79 4.07 9.11
CA GLU A 637 -13.17 3.58 9.13
C GLU A 637 -13.32 2.37 8.18
N LEU A 638 -13.84 1.27 8.72
CA LEU A 638 -14.20 0.10 7.92
C LEU A 638 -15.42 0.42 7.04
N LEU A 639 -15.46 -0.17 5.85
CA LEU A 639 -16.62 -0.07 4.96
C LEU A 639 -17.75 -0.97 5.46
N LEU A 640 -18.51 -0.48 6.44
CA LEU A 640 -19.82 -1.01 6.79
C LEU A 640 -20.92 -0.20 6.09
N LYS A 641 -22.04 -0.85 5.77
CA LYS A 641 -23.23 -0.19 5.22
C LYS A 641 -23.71 0.88 6.24
N PRO A 642 -24.07 2.10 5.83
CA PRO A 642 -24.67 3.07 6.74
C PRO A 642 -26.10 2.62 7.12
N ASP A 643 -26.26 2.14 8.35
CA ASP A 643 -27.50 1.51 8.83
C ASP A 643 -28.74 2.37 8.64
N SER A 644 -29.78 1.75 8.07
CA SER A 644 -31.07 2.40 7.78
C SER A 644 -32.19 2.04 8.76
N VAL A 645 -31.84 1.61 9.99
CA VAL A 645 -32.80 1.34 11.08
C VAL A 645 -32.40 2.06 12.37
N THR A 646 -33.00 3.23 12.62
CA THR A 646 -32.95 3.89 13.95
C THR A 646 -34.33 3.81 14.61
N THR A 647 -34.65 2.65 15.21
CA THR A 647 -35.90 2.45 15.94
C THR A 647 -35.89 3.25 17.25
N GLN A 648 -36.41 4.48 17.21
CA GLN A 648 -36.47 5.35 18.38
C GLN A 648 -37.42 4.79 19.46
N THR A 649 -36.88 4.07 20.44
CA THR A 649 -37.61 3.74 21.68
C THR A 649 -37.70 5.00 22.55
N ALA A 650 -38.86 5.66 22.50
CA ALA A 650 -39.06 6.92 23.23
C ALA A 650 -39.17 6.70 24.75
N LEU A 651 -38.22 7.26 25.51
CA LEU A 651 -38.31 7.40 26.96
C LEU A 651 -38.78 8.81 27.34
N THR A 652 -40.10 8.96 27.46
CA THR A 652 -40.73 10.17 28.00
C THR A 652 -40.65 10.21 29.53
N THR A 653 -39.95 11.19 30.09
CA THR A 653 -40.18 11.65 31.47
C THR A 653 -40.10 13.18 31.54
N ALA A 654 -40.85 13.78 32.46
CA ALA A 654 -41.31 15.17 32.39
C ALA A 654 -40.25 16.27 32.59
N LEU A 655 -40.57 17.46 32.07
CA LEU A 655 -39.98 18.75 32.42
C LEU A 655 -40.34 19.16 33.87
N SER A 656 -39.44 19.92 34.50
CA SER A 656 -39.77 20.92 35.52
C SER A 656 -38.95 22.20 35.28
N ILE A 657 -39.46 23.36 35.67
CA ILE A 657 -38.96 24.68 35.25
C ILE A 657 -38.77 25.59 36.46
N GLU A 658 -37.65 26.31 36.50
CA GLU A 658 -37.42 27.61 37.16
C GLU A 658 -36.13 28.19 36.51
N GLU A 659 -36.01 29.40 35.94
CA GLU A 659 -36.51 30.76 36.30
C GLU A 659 -36.01 31.23 37.68
N LYS A 660 -35.55 32.48 37.94
CA LYS A 660 -35.43 33.76 37.19
C LYS A 660 -34.56 34.74 38.05
N THR A 661 -33.88 35.82 37.63
CA THR A 661 -33.48 36.45 36.35
C THR A 661 -32.42 37.56 36.62
N ASP A 662 -31.77 38.13 35.57
CA ASP A 662 -31.40 39.58 35.45
C ASP A 662 -30.24 40.16 36.35
N ARG A 663 -29.54 41.27 36.01
CA ARG A 663 -29.51 42.12 34.78
C ARG A 663 -28.26 43.03 34.61
N PHE A 664 -28.19 43.55 33.37
CA PHE A 664 -27.72 44.87 32.91
C PHE A 664 -26.22 45.19 32.69
N SER A 665 -26.01 45.82 31.54
CA SER A 665 -24.80 46.47 31.03
C SER A 665 -25.12 47.94 30.77
N THR A 666 -24.12 48.84 30.86
CA THR A 666 -24.11 50.11 30.08
C THR A 666 -22.70 50.72 29.92
N THR A 667 -22.37 51.05 28.67
CA THR A 667 -21.66 52.27 28.16
C THR A 667 -20.18 52.58 28.47
N THR A 668 -19.40 52.60 27.37
CA THR A 668 -18.43 53.63 26.89
C THR A 668 -17.01 53.81 27.47
N GLU A 669 -16.08 54.02 26.53
CA GLU A 669 -14.65 54.43 26.62
C GLU A 669 -14.43 55.91 27.09
N PRO A 670 -13.20 56.50 27.22
CA PRO A 670 -11.89 56.02 26.72
C PRO A 670 -10.56 56.31 27.49
N TYR A 671 -9.48 55.74 26.94
CA TYR A 671 -8.06 56.17 26.93
C TYR A 671 -7.16 56.18 28.20
N HIS A 672 -5.87 55.87 27.93
CA HIS A 672 -4.63 56.35 28.59
C HIS A 672 -3.98 55.67 29.84
N THR A 673 -3.01 54.78 29.54
CA THR A 673 -1.61 54.71 30.07
C THR A 673 -1.21 54.27 31.52
N THR A 674 -0.22 53.36 31.54
CA THR A 674 0.96 53.20 32.45
C THR A 674 0.90 52.53 33.85
N ARG A 675 1.49 51.31 33.90
CA ARG A 675 2.64 50.83 34.75
C ARG A 675 2.58 50.70 36.30
N HIS A 676 2.79 49.44 36.75
CA HIS A 676 3.46 48.96 38.00
C HIS A 676 2.75 49.29 39.36
N TYR A 677 2.89 48.56 40.48
CA TYR A 677 4.09 48.00 41.16
C TYR A 677 3.77 46.81 42.14
N TRP A 678 4.58 45.73 42.11
CA TRP A 678 4.99 44.84 43.24
C TRP A 678 3.90 43.94 43.92
N THR A 679 4.19 42.93 44.79
CA THR A 679 5.31 42.72 45.74
C THR A 679 5.53 41.23 46.16
N ASN A 680 6.80 40.76 46.25
CA ASN A 680 7.40 39.79 47.23
C ASN A 680 6.83 38.35 47.46
N THR A 681 7.56 37.33 47.98
CA THR A 681 8.98 37.16 48.45
C THR A 681 9.41 35.66 48.54
N PHE A 682 10.63 35.33 48.07
CA PHE A 682 11.70 34.45 48.66
C PHE A 682 11.40 33.00 49.18
N GLU A 683 12.34 32.07 49.39
CA GLU A 683 13.83 32.06 49.51
C GLU A 683 14.56 31.10 48.52
N ALA A 684 15.90 30.97 48.61
CA ALA A 684 16.77 30.22 47.67
C ALA A 684 18.10 29.74 48.30
N THR A 685 18.89 28.91 47.60
CA THR A 685 20.32 28.65 47.93
C THR A 685 21.18 28.26 46.70
N THR A 686 22.23 29.06 46.45
CA THR A 686 23.63 28.74 46.02
C THR A 686 23.96 27.44 45.24
N ALA A 687 24.87 27.42 44.24
CA ALA A 687 25.83 28.43 43.74
C ALA A 687 26.30 28.16 42.28
N LEU A 688 27.10 29.09 41.73
CA LEU A 688 27.62 29.13 40.35
C LEU A 688 29.11 29.56 40.35
N PRO A 689 29.89 29.20 39.31
CA PRO A 689 30.59 30.25 38.54
C PRO A 689 30.53 30.01 37.01
N TYR A 690 30.26 30.96 36.11
CA TYR A 690 30.70 32.36 35.87
C TYR A 690 31.82 32.51 34.83
N LEU A 691 31.56 33.43 33.88
CA LEU A 691 32.42 34.24 32.98
C LEU A 691 32.04 34.08 31.49
N THR A 692 31.05 34.84 31.00
CA THR A 692 31.10 36.25 30.46
C THR A 692 31.58 36.37 29.01
N ALA A 693 30.79 37.05 28.19
CA ALA A 693 31.10 37.40 26.80
C ALA A 693 31.39 38.91 26.64
N THR A 694 32.11 39.27 25.58
CA THR A 694 32.44 40.65 25.14
C THR A 694 32.60 40.68 23.59
N PRO A 695 32.55 41.86 22.91
CA PRO A 695 31.78 41.95 21.66
C PRO A 695 32.54 42.24 20.35
N LEU A 696 31.78 42.27 19.26
CA LEU A 696 32.18 42.52 17.86
C LEU A 696 32.86 43.89 17.59
N PRO A 697 33.89 43.94 16.73
CA PRO A 697 34.36 45.15 16.04
C PRO A 697 33.76 45.30 14.61
N LYS A 698 33.90 46.49 14.01
CA LYS A 698 33.33 46.88 12.70
C LYS A 698 34.35 46.90 11.55
N SER A 699 33.82 46.97 10.32
CA SER A 699 34.51 47.04 9.02
C SER A 699 35.54 48.17 8.85
N THR A 700 36.61 47.88 8.09
CA THR A 700 37.40 48.87 7.32
C THR A 700 37.88 48.28 5.99
N ALA A 701 37.79 49.10 4.93
CA ALA A 701 38.57 49.02 3.68
C ALA A 701 39.69 50.13 3.76
N PRO A 702 40.57 50.40 2.76
CA PRO A 702 40.53 49.98 1.34
C PRO A 702 41.91 49.74 0.63
N GLN A 703 41.88 49.69 -0.71
CA GLN A 703 42.87 50.17 -1.71
C GLN A 703 43.43 49.16 -2.73
N LYS A 704 43.66 49.67 -3.96
CA LYS A 704 44.32 49.01 -5.11
C LYS A 704 45.72 49.60 -5.31
N ARG A 705 46.67 48.82 -5.83
CA ARG A 705 47.78 49.33 -6.67
C ARG A 705 48.26 48.29 -7.70
N VAL A 706 49.11 48.72 -8.62
CA VAL A 706 49.34 48.09 -9.93
C VAL A 706 50.83 48.11 -10.31
N MET A 707 51.32 47.01 -10.90
CA MET A 707 52.64 46.86 -11.56
C MET A 707 53.87 46.98 -10.63
N GLN A 708 55.09 46.51 -10.98
CA GLN A 708 55.62 46.06 -12.28
C GLN A 708 56.71 44.95 -12.16
N THR A 709 56.86 44.20 -13.25
CA THR A 709 57.98 43.30 -13.69
C THR A 709 59.28 43.16 -12.87
N SER A 710 59.78 41.92 -12.81
CA SER A 710 61.17 41.61 -13.17
C SER A 710 61.21 40.31 -14.01
N ASN A 711 62.32 40.02 -14.69
CA ASN A 711 62.41 39.01 -15.75
C ASN A 711 63.71 38.18 -15.64
N THR A 712 63.87 37.16 -16.49
CA THR A 712 64.96 36.15 -16.56
C THR A 712 64.86 35.00 -15.55
N GLY A 713 65.23 33.75 -15.91
CA GLY A 713 65.67 33.27 -17.22
C GLY A 713 65.78 31.74 -17.31
N ASN A 714 65.89 31.20 -18.53
CA ASN A 714 66.01 29.76 -18.81
C ASN A 714 66.83 29.55 -20.09
N PRO A 715 67.85 28.67 -20.08
CA PRO A 715 68.06 27.84 -21.27
C PRO A 715 68.55 26.40 -21.01
N LYS A 716 67.89 25.46 -21.71
CA LYS A 716 68.45 24.23 -22.34
C LYS A 716 69.04 23.12 -21.44
N MET A 717 68.46 21.92 -21.55
CA MET A 717 69.18 20.66 -21.41
C MET A 717 69.65 20.13 -22.79
N VAL A 718 70.72 19.33 -22.81
CA VAL A 718 71.39 18.84 -24.02
C VAL A 718 71.20 17.33 -24.20
N SER A 719 71.08 16.89 -25.46
CA SER A 719 70.92 15.49 -25.87
C SER A 719 72.25 14.73 -25.94
N ARG A 720 72.24 13.41 -25.68
CA ARG A 720 73.20 12.47 -26.29
C ARG A 720 72.57 11.09 -26.54
N LYS A 721 73.02 10.44 -27.63
CA LYS A 721 72.60 9.12 -28.15
C LYS A 721 73.67 8.04 -27.91
N GLY A 722 73.33 6.77 -28.20
CA GLY A 722 74.29 5.65 -28.28
C GLY A 722 73.65 4.26 -28.12
N ASP A 723 72.59 3.89 -28.86
CA ASP A 723 72.63 3.29 -30.22
C ASP A 723 73.42 1.96 -30.36
N LYS A 724 72.71 0.85 -30.65
CA LYS A 724 73.17 -0.24 -31.56
C LYS A 724 72.06 -1.26 -31.97
N ARG A 725 71.58 -1.08 -33.21
CA ARG A 725 71.22 -2.06 -34.28
C ARG A 725 71.64 -3.55 -34.08
N VAL A 726 71.06 -4.58 -34.74
CA VAL A 726 70.46 -4.70 -36.10
C VAL A 726 69.19 -5.62 -36.12
N THR A 727 68.47 -5.64 -37.24
CA THR A 727 67.14 -6.24 -37.51
C THR A 727 67.09 -7.69 -38.06
N ALA A 728 65.88 -8.29 -37.97
CA ALA A 728 65.19 -9.15 -38.96
C ALA A 728 65.37 -10.68 -39.02
N THR A 729 64.23 -11.41 -38.94
CA THR A 729 63.82 -12.49 -39.88
C THR A 729 62.29 -12.70 -39.85
N LYS A 730 61.73 -13.52 -40.77
CA LYS A 730 60.29 -13.84 -40.92
C LYS A 730 59.95 -15.27 -40.45
N SER A 731 58.66 -15.57 -40.31
CA SER A 731 58.07 -16.82 -39.78
C SER A 731 58.15 -18.06 -40.72
N PRO A 732 58.11 -19.26 -40.13
CA PRO A 732 57.23 -20.38 -40.54
C PRO A 732 56.08 -20.58 -39.52
N VAL A 733 54.90 -21.18 -39.76
CA VAL A 733 54.36 -22.13 -40.77
C VAL A 733 54.39 -23.62 -40.33
N ILE A 734 53.18 -24.16 -40.08
CA ILE A 734 52.71 -25.58 -40.11
C ILE A 734 53.29 -26.58 -39.07
N SER A 735 52.40 -27.15 -38.25
CA SER A 735 52.10 -28.60 -38.25
C SER A 735 50.75 -28.91 -37.60
N GLN A 736 50.11 -30.03 -37.96
CA GLN A 736 48.79 -30.47 -37.48
C GLN A 736 48.88 -31.81 -36.74
N ARG A 737 47.85 -32.14 -35.93
CA ARG A 737 47.32 -33.52 -35.80
C ARG A 737 45.84 -33.50 -35.36
N LYS A 738 44.93 -33.93 -36.25
CA LYS A 738 43.60 -34.50 -35.94
C LYS A 738 43.74 -36.03 -35.71
N PRO A 739 42.79 -36.71 -35.03
CA PRO A 739 41.52 -37.22 -35.59
C PRO A 739 40.28 -36.44 -35.02
N THR A 740 39.07 -36.29 -35.61
CA THR A 740 38.14 -37.16 -36.38
C THR A 740 37.57 -38.33 -35.55
N MET A 741 36.31 -38.76 -35.62
CA MET A 741 35.20 -38.51 -36.57
C MET A 741 33.84 -38.30 -35.85
N ASP A 742 32.75 -37.85 -36.47
CA ASP A 742 32.48 -36.68 -37.35
C ASP A 742 30.95 -36.64 -37.72
N GLN A 743 30.35 -35.45 -37.84
CA GLN A 743 29.18 -35.08 -38.69
C GLN A 743 27.75 -35.67 -38.51
N ASN A 744 26.74 -34.77 -38.52
CA ASN A 744 25.82 -34.61 -39.66
C ASN A 744 25.04 -33.28 -39.62
N LEU A 745 24.83 -32.67 -40.79
CA LEU A 745 24.15 -31.38 -41.02
C LEU A 745 23.70 -31.33 -42.51
N PRO A 746 22.53 -30.77 -42.84
CA PRO A 746 22.44 -29.73 -43.89
C PRO A 746 21.30 -28.71 -43.66
N ASP A 747 21.22 -27.53 -44.28
CA ASP A 747 22.23 -26.70 -44.97
C ASP A 747 21.70 -25.26 -45.16
N SER A 748 22.61 -24.27 -45.25
CA SER A 748 22.38 -22.91 -45.82
C SER A 748 21.32 -22.00 -45.13
N TYR A 749 21.33 -20.66 -45.22
CA TYR A 749 21.97 -19.74 -46.17
C TYR A 749 22.74 -18.57 -45.51
N THR A 750 23.52 -17.87 -46.35
CA THR A 750 24.36 -16.70 -46.05
C THR A 750 23.63 -15.49 -45.43
N PHE A 751 24.15 -14.96 -44.33
CA PHE A 751 23.83 -13.61 -43.87
C PHE A 751 24.47 -12.56 -44.79
N THR A 752 23.65 -11.70 -45.40
CA THR A 752 24.11 -10.54 -46.18
C THR A 752 23.67 -9.27 -45.47
N THR A 753 24.62 -8.41 -45.09
CA THR A 753 24.30 -7.14 -44.43
C THR A 753 23.45 -6.23 -45.32
N LYS A 754 22.21 -5.97 -44.92
CA LYS A 754 21.39 -4.87 -45.43
C LYS A 754 20.97 -3.96 -44.29
N ARG A 755 21.10 -2.65 -44.49
CA ARG A 755 20.44 -1.63 -43.67
C ARG A 755 18.93 -1.72 -43.93
N THR A 756 18.14 -1.73 -42.86
CA THR A 756 16.71 -1.39 -42.88
C THR A 756 16.49 -0.23 -41.91
N PHE A 757 15.67 0.74 -42.32
CA PHE A 757 15.27 1.85 -41.47
C PHE A 757 14.16 1.37 -40.51
N TYR A 758 14.22 1.78 -39.25
CA TYR A 758 13.08 1.67 -38.35
C TYR A 758 12.05 2.77 -38.68
N PRO A 759 10.74 2.46 -38.70
CA PRO A 759 9.70 3.48 -38.82
C PRO A 759 9.58 4.25 -37.49
N THR A 760 9.86 5.55 -37.51
CA THR A 760 9.63 6.43 -36.36
C THR A 760 8.15 6.71 -36.18
N TYR A 761 7.52 6.15 -35.15
CA TYR A 761 6.14 6.53 -34.79
C TYR A 761 6.14 7.80 -33.94
N ILE A 762 5.81 8.93 -34.55
CA ILE A 762 5.69 10.24 -33.88
C ILE A 762 4.23 10.68 -33.96
N PRO A 763 3.51 10.86 -32.84
CA PRO A 763 2.12 11.32 -32.85
C PRO A 763 2.06 12.84 -33.12
N HIS A 764 2.05 13.24 -34.39
CA HIS A 764 1.82 14.63 -34.78
C HIS A 764 0.33 14.94 -34.91
N PHE A 765 -0.14 15.86 -34.07
CA PHE A 765 -1.40 16.60 -34.29
C PHE A 765 -1.35 17.34 -35.63
N ILE A 766 -2.43 17.27 -36.41
CA ILE A 766 -2.75 18.27 -37.44
C ILE A 766 -4.19 18.74 -37.24
N THR A 767 -4.35 20.06 -37.17
CA THR A 767 -5.61 20.77 -36.91
C THR A 767 -6.16 21.37 -38.22
N THR A 768 -7.38 21.93 -38.17
CA THR A 768 -8.04 22.75 -39.23
C THR A 768 -8.59 21.97 -40.43
N THR A 769 -9.67 22.40 -41.12
CA THR A 769 -10.35 23.71 -41.10
C THR A 769 -11.88 23.57 -41.22
N GLN A 770 -12.64 24.57 -40.78
CA GLN A 770 -14.08 24.71 -41.08
C GLN A 770 -14.32 25.08 -42.57
N GLN A 771 -15.42 24.63 -43.19
CA GLN A 771 -16.64 25.45 -43.36
C GLN A 771 -17.77 24.77 -44.16
N GLN A 772 -19.01 25.09 -43.76
CA GLN A 772 -20.26 25.14 -44.54
C GLN A 772 -20.57 24.08 -45.65
N ARG A 773 -21.77 23.47 -45.59
CA ARG A 773 -22.95 23.97 -46.35
C ARG A 773 -24.26 23.28 -45.95
N ARG A 774 -25.37 23.76 -46.51
CA ARG A 774 -26.76 23.43 -46.14
C ARG A 774 -27.29 22.19 -46.88
N ASN A 775 -28.25 21.52 -46.23
CA ASN A 775 -29.39 20.80 -46.84
C ASN A 775 -29.88 21.46 -48.16
N PRO A 776 -30.47 20.71 -49.13
CA PRO A 776 -31.76 20.03 -48.85
C PRO A 776 -32.18 18.76 -49.64
N LYS A 777 -33.19 18.08 -49.04
CA LYS A 777 -34.39 17.44 -49.67
C LYS A 777 -34.27 16.12 -50.48
N GLU A 778 -35.15 15.18 -50.09
CA GLU A 778 -36.12 14.40 -50.92
C GLU A 778 -35.58 13.59 -52.14
N SER A 779 -35.92 12.30 -52.37
CA SER A 779 -37.14 11.56 -51.97
C SER A 779 -37.08 10.04 -52.21
N ASN A 780 -38.05 9.32 -51.63
CA ASN A 780 -38.79 8.16 -52.17
C ASN A 780 -38.11 6.82 -52.58
N LYS A 781 -38.46 5.78 -51.79
CA LYS A 781 -39.26 4.57 -52.16
C LYS A 781 -38.60 3.25 -52.62
N ASN A 782 -39.17 2.18 -52.02
CA ASN A 782 -39.50 0.83 -52.56
C ASN A 782 -38.33 -0.10 -52.95
N GLU A 783 -38.41 -1.44 -52.89
CA GLU A 783 -39.39 -2.45 -52.41
C GLU A 783 -38.55 -3.65 -51.85
N ALA A 784 -38.86 -4.49 -50.85
CA ALA A 784 -40.06 -5.02 -50.18
C ALA A 784 -40.40 -6.49 -50.56
N ARG A 785 -40.22 -7.43 -49.60
CA ARG A 785 -40.87 -8.77 -49.39
C ARG A 785 -39.95 -9.68 -48.51
N SER A 786 -40.42 -10.65 -47.72
CA SER A 786 -41.76 -10.92 -47.14
C SER A 786 -41.68 -11.97 -46.01
N ASN A 787 -42.72 -11.97 -45.15
CA ASN A 787 -43.17 -12.99 -44.16
C ASN A 787 -42.83 -12.62 -42.70
N SER A 788 -43.79 -12.23 -41.84
CA SER A 788 -44.93 -13.01 -41.25
C SER A 788 -44.44 -13.91 -40.12
N THR A 789 -44.92 -13.89 -38.87
CA THR A 789 -46.05 -13.19 -38.19
C THR A 789 -45.69 -13.13 -36.66
N THR A 790 -46.37 -12.49 -35.69
CA THR A 790 -47.76 -12.06 -35.48
C THR A 790 -47.82 -10.81 -34.56
N LEU A 791 -48.99 -10.23 -34.31
CA LEU A 791 -49.16 -8.96 -33.57
C LEU A 791 -49.12 -9.10 -32.04
N THR A 792 -48.66 -8.04 -31.35
CA THR A 792 -49.28 -7.60 -30.09
C THR A 792 -49.35 -6.06 -30.00
N ARG A 793 -50.40 -5.56 -29.34
CA ARG A 793 -50.85 -4.15 -29.38
C ARG A 793 -49.89 -3.18 -28.68
N ARG A 794 -49.62 -2.05 -29.34
CA ARG A 794 -49.05 -0.83 -28.72
C ARG A 794 -50.14 -0.08 -27.94
N LYS A 795 -49.80 0.41 -26.73
CA LYS A 795 -50.63 1.23 -25.82
C LYS A 795 -51.79 0.42 -25.19
N ILE A 796 -52.16 0.61 -23.92
CA ILE A 796 -52.08 1.82 -23.08
C ILE A 796 -51.53 1.51 -21.68
N LEU A 797 -50.44 2.16 -21.27
CA LEU A 797 -50.29 2.82 -19.96
C LEU A 797 -48.93 3.57 -19.91
N LYS A 798 -48.95 4.82 -19.44
CA LYS A 798 -47.74 5.59 -19.05
C LYS A 798 -47.73 5.70 -17.53
N LYS A 799 -46.57 5.41 -16.92
CA LYS A 799 -46.14 5.55 -15.49
C LYS A 799 -45.48 4.22 -15.08
N GLN A 800 -44.35 4.17 -14.37
CA GLN A 800 -43.41 5.22 -13.95
C GLN A 800 -42.00 4.62 -13.92
N LYS A 801 -41.04 5.16 -14.70
CA LYS A 801 -39.61 4.95 -14.38
C LYS A 801 -39.25 5.94 -13.27
N VAL A 802 -39.21 5.48 -12.02
CA VAL A 802 -38.68 6.27 -10.90
C VAL A 802 -37.15 6.33 -11.04
N LYS A 803 -36.65 7.27 -11.85
CA LYS A 803 -35.26 7.71 -11.72
C LYS A 803 -35.14 8.41 -10.37
N ILE A 804 -34.46 7.79 -9.41
CA ILE A 804 -34.00 8.46 -8.20
C ILE A 804 -32.84 9.39 -8.61
N LYS A 805 -33.17 10.52 -9.27
CA LYS A 805 -32.27 11.67 -9.31
C LYS A 805 -32.13 12.16 -7.88
N LYS A 806 -30.97 11.95 -7.24
CA LYS A 806 -30.59 12.64 -6.00
C LYS A 806 -30.84 14.14 -6.23
N LYS A 807 -31.83 14.71 -5.55
CA LYS A 807 -32.26 16.09 -5.76
C LYS A 807 -31.20 17.01 -5.14
N ILE A 808 -30.37 17.62 -5.98
CA ILE A 808 -29.33 18.57 -5.55
C ILE A 808 -30.00 19.62 -4.65
N LYS A 809 -29.44 19.85 -3.47
CA LYS A 809 -30.06 20.73 -2.46
C LYS A 809 -29.94 22.19 -2.93
N HIS A 810 -30.82 23.04 -2.40
CA HIS A 810 -30.72 24.48 -2.58
C HIS A 810 -29.50 24.97 -1.77
N GLY A 811 -28.62 25.78 -2.37
CA GLY A 811 -27.38 26.23 -1.73
C GLY A 811 -26.22 25.23 -1.77
N THR A 812 -26.31 24.14 -2.55
CA THR A 812 -25.14 23.29 -2.82
C THR A 812 -24.15 24.03 -3.70
N VAL A 813 -22.89 24.12 -3.29
CA VAL A 813 -21.78 24.68 -4.08
C VAL A 813 -20.96 23.58 -4.75
N ARG A 814 -20.19 23.94 -5.78
CA ARG A 814 -19.14 23.12 -6.41
C ARG A 814 -18.03 24.00 -6.95
N LEU A 815 -16.84 23.43 -7.12
CA LEU A 815 -15.73 24.03 -7.85
C LEU A 815 -15.61 23.34 -9.21
N ILE A 816 -15.41 24.11 -10.27
CA ILE A 816 -15.18 23.61 -11.63
C ILE A 816 -13.82 24.11 -12.13
N ASP A 817 -12.90 23.18 -12.35
CA ASP A 817 -11.62 23.39 -13.06
C ASP A 817 -11.52 22.42 -14.25
N ARG A 818 -10.67 22.76 -15.24
CA ARG A 818 -10.41 21.94 -16.43
C ARG A 818 -9.83 20.55 -16.11
N LYS A 819 -9.30 20.33 -14.91
CA LYS A 819 -8.79 19.03 -14.42
C LYS A 819 -9.74 18.33 -13.42
N ASN A 820 -10.93 18.87 -13.16
CA ASN A 820 -11.89 18.37 -12.15
C ASN A 820 -11.28 18.21 -10.74
N LEU A 821 -10.34 19.09 -10.35
CA LEU A 821 -9.75 19.05 -9.02
C LEU A 821 -10.79 19.42 -7.94
N PRO A 822 -10.89 18.66 -6.83
CA PRO A 822 -11.96 18.84 -5.84
C PRO A 822 -11.71 20.01 -4.87
N ASP A 823 -10.51 20.58 -4.87
CA ASP A 823 -10.05 21.62 -3.94
C ASP A 823 -10.00 23.02 -4.56
N ARG A 824 -10.10 23.13 -5.90
CA ARG A 824 -9.92 24.40 -6.63
C ARG A 824 -10.74 24.50 -7.90
N GLY A 825 -11.26 25.68 -8.21
CA GLY A 825 -11.98 25.96 -9.45
C GLY A 825 -12.83 27.22 -9.41
N ARG A 826 -13.55 27.49 -10.52
CA ARG A 826 -14.64 28.48 -10.56
C ARG A 826 -15.74 28.03 -9.62
N LEU A 827 -16.26 28.95 -8.81
CA LEU A 827 -17.36 28.70 -7.90
C LEU A 827 -18.70 28.70 -8.63
N GLU A 828 -19.44 27.62 -8.48
CA GLU A 828 -20.82 27.50 -8.93
C GLU A 828 -21.73 27.07 -7.77
N ILE A 829 -22.96 27.57 -7.77
CA ILE A 829 -23.97 27.29 -6.75
C ILE A 829 -25.31 26.87 -7.39
N HIS A 830 -25.98 25.91 -6.76
CA HIS A 830 -27.26 25.37 -7.19
C HIS A 830 -28.42 26.03 -6.44
N ILE A 831 -29.23 26.81 -7.16
CA ILE A 831 -30.32 27.61 -6.63
C ILE A 831 -31.56 27.36 -7.49
N ASN A 832 -32.73 27.18 -6.86
CA ASN A 832 -34.04 26.97 -7.52
C ASN A 832 -34.14 25.83 -8.56
N GLY A 833 -33.11 24.99 -8.72
CA GLY A 833 -33.04 23.91 -9.71
C GLY A 833 -32.13 24.18 -10.90
N GLU A 834 -31.45 25.33 -10.92
CA GLU A 834 -30.42 25.72 -11.89
C GLU A 834 -29.06 25.84 -11.20
N TRP A 835 -27.98 25.55 -11.93
CA TRP A 835 -26.61 25.89 -11.52
C TRP A 835 -26.24 27.25 -12.12
N GLY A 836 -25.47 28.03 -11.37
CA GLY A 836 -24.95 29.30 -11.85
C GLY A 836 -23.74 29.77 -11.05
N THR A 837 -23.07 30.80 -11.55
CA THR A 837 -21.83 31.32 -10.99
C THR A 837 -22.09 32.39 -9.94
N VAL A 838 -21.01 32.80 -9.27
CA VAL A 838 -21.00 33.83 -8.24
C VAL A 838 -20.03 34.93 -8.66
N CYS A 839 -20.46 36.19 -8.65
CA CYS A 839 -19.57 37.30 -8.94
C CYS A 839 -18.54 37.50 -7.81
N ASN A 840 -17.35 37.97 -8.17
CA ASN A 840 -16.30 38.29 -7.19
C ASN A 840 -16.56 39.58 -6.39
N ASP A 841 -17.62 40.32 -6.69
CA ASP A 841 -17.90 41.60 -6.05
C ASP A 841 -18.27 41.44 -4.57
N LYS A 842 -17.48 42.13 -3.73
CA LYS A 842 -17.46 42.00 -2.26
C LYS A 842 -17.11 40.60 -1.72
N PHE A 843 -16.88 39.62 -2.60
CA PHE A 843 -16.49 38.26 -2.23
C PHE A 843 -15.05 38.24 -1.70
N ASP A 844 -14.90 38.01 -0.40
CA ASP A 844 -13.63 38.01 0.33
C ASP A 844 -13.29 36.61 0.89
N SER A 845 -12.21 36.50 1.65
CA SER A 845 -11.78 35.24 2.27
C SER A 845 -12.81 34.67 3.25
N GLN A 846 -13.68 35.48 3.86
CA GLN A 846 -14.75 34.95 4.73
C GLN A 846 -15.82 34.23 3.90
N ALA A 847 -16.17 34.77 2.73
CA ALA A 847 -17.02 34.05 1.77
C ALA A 847 -16.33 32.80 1.20
N GLY A 848 -15.01 32.85 0.98
CA GLY A 848 -14.20 31.69 0.61
C GLY A 848 -14.19 30.58 1.67
N ALA A 849 -14.05 30.94 2.95
CA ALA A 849 -14.06 30.00 4.07
C ALA A 849 -15.42 29.28 4.23
N VAL A 850 -16.54 29.98 4.03
CA VAL A 850 -17.88 29.37 3.97
C VAL A 850 -17.95 28.33 2.85
N VAL A 851 -17.47 28.65 1.64
CA VAL A 851 -17.44 27.71 0.51
C VAL A 851 -16.56 26.50 0.78
N CYS A 852 -15.35 26.70 1.29
CA CYS A 852 -14.43 25.60 1.61
C CYS A 852 -15.03 24.66 2.65
N ARG A 853 -15.63 25.20 3.72
CA ARG A 853 -16.34 24.41 4.74
C ARG A 853 -17.58 23.69 4.18
N GLN A 854 -18.32 24.29 3.25
CA GLN A 854 -19.41 23.59 2.53
C GLN A 854 -18.92 22.40 1.68
N LEU A 855 -17.65 22.41 1.27
CA LEU A 855 -17.01 21.37 0.46
C LEU A 855 -16.19 20.36 1.30
N GLY A 856 -16.10 20.56 2.61
CA GLY A 856 -15.39 19.67 3.55
C GLY A 856 -13.96 20.10 3.92
N TYR A 857 -13.47 21.24 3.42
CA TYR A 857 -12.14 21.75 3.74
C TYR A 857 -12.19 22.74 4.92
N PRO A 858 -11.23 22.68 5.87
CA PRO A 858 -11.17 23.61 7.00
C PRO A 858 -10.74 25.04 6.60
N PHE A 859 -9.86 25.19 5.61
CA PHE A 859 -9.28 26.50 5.24
C PHE A 859 -9.57 26.91 3.80
N VAL A 860 -9.58 28.23 3.56
CA VAL A 860 -9.46 28.83 2.23
C VAL A 860 -8.00 29.25 2.03
N LEU A 861 -7.41 28.84 0.92
CA LEU A 861 -6.04 29.21 0.55
C LEU A 861 -5.99 30.41 -0.38
N LYS A 862 -7.02 30.59 -1.22
CA LYS A 862 -7.12 31.71 -2.15
C LYS A 862 -8.57 31.94 -2.58
N VAL A 863 -8.99 33.20 -2.62
CA VAL A 863 -10.13 33.64 -3.43
C VAL A 863 -9.57 34.17 -4.75
N ALA A 864 -9.80 33.44 -5.83
CA ALA A 864 -9.39 33.84 -7.17
C ALA A 864 -10.47 34.74 -7.79
N ARG A 865 -10.04 35.83 -8.41
CA ARG A 865 -10.93 36.83 -9.03
C ARG A 865 -10.69 36.90 -10.53
N ARG A 866 -11.52 37.66 -11.24
CA ARG A 866 -11.41 37.86 -12.71
C ARG A 866 -11.37 36.55 -13.51
N ALA A 867 -12.25 35.60 -13.19
CA ALA A 867 -12.39 34.32 -13.88
C ALA A 867 -11.08 33.53 -14.08
N GLU A 868 -10.18 33.51 -13.08
CA GLU A 868 -8.88 32.81 -13.13
C GLU A 868 -8.98 31.33 -13.52
N PHE A 869 -10.04 30.64 -13.09
CA PHE A 869 -10.37 29.25 -13.44
C PHE A 869 -11.23 29.10 -14.72
N GLY A 870 -11.38 30.19 -15.48
CA GLY A 870 -12.20 30.32 -16.67
C GLY A 870 -13.65 30.72 -16.38
N GLU A 871 -14.23 31.48 -17.31
CA GLU A 871 -15.62 31.96 -17.31
C GLU A 871 -16.65 30.81 -17.34
N GLY A 872 -17.78 31.00 -16.66
CA GLY A 872 -18.94 30.10 -16.67
C GLY A 872 -19.90 30.28 -17.84
N ASN A 873 -19.38 30.65 -19.02
CA ASN A 873 -20.16 30.98 -20.21
C ASN A 873 -21.23 29.93 -20.55
N GLY A 874 -22.50 30.34 -20.52
CA GLY A 874 -23.67 29.49 -20.73
C GLY A 874 -24.42 29.12 -19.45
N LEU A 875 -23.91 29.51 -18.28
CA LEU A 875 -24.66 29.58 -17.03
C LEU A 875 -25.28 30.98 -16.84
N ARG A 876 -25.84 31.23 -15.66
CA ARG A 876 -26.24 32.57 -15.20
C ARG A 876 -25.41 32.92 -13.97
N ILE A 877 -25.07 34.19 -13.79
CA ILE A 877 -24.58 34.67 -12.49
C ILE A 877 -25.80 34.73 -11.55
N LEU A 878 -25.76 33.98 -10.45
CA LEU A 878 -26.91 33.83 -9.54
C LEU A 878 -26.72 34.56 -8.21
N LEU A 879 -25.48 34.78 -7.78
CA LEU A 879 -25.15 35.54 -6.58
C LEU A 879 -24.15 36.67 -6.89
N ASP A 880 -24.29 37.75 -6.15
CA ASP A 880 -23.58 39.02 -6.27
C ASP A 880 -23.61 39.78 -4.93
N GLU A 881 -22.72 40.75 -4.74
CA GLU A 881 -22.42 41.45 -3.47
C GLU A 881 -22.23 40.50 -2.26
N VAL A 882 -21.66 39.31 -2.47
CA VAL A 882 -21.64 38.26 -1.45
C VAL A 882 -20.62 38.57 -0.36
N LYS A 883 -21.11 38.96 0.82
CA LYS A 883 -20.31 39.20 2.02
C LYS A 883 -20.77 38.30 3.16
N CYS A 884 -19.85 37.48 3.65
CA CYS A 884 -20.04 36.60 4.79
C CYS A 884 -19.32 37.12 6.04
N GLU A 885 -19.71 36.62 7.21
CA GLU A 885 -18.97 36.77 8.48
C GLU A 885 -17.96 35.63 8.70
N GLY A 886 -18.06 34.54 7.91
CA GLY A 886 -17.14 33.40 7.90
C GLY A 886 -17.67 32.18 8.65
N GLY A 887 -18.72 32.34 9.45
CA GLY A 887 -19.37 31.29 10.26
C GLY A 887 -20.60 30.62 9.62
N GLU A 888 -21.06 31.10 8.48
CA GLU A 888 -22.32 30.67 7.85
C GLU A 888 -22.32 29.19 7.43
N LYS A 889 -23.51 28.57 7.42
CA LYS A 889 -23.69 27.17 7.01
C LYS A 889 -23.70 27.01 5.49
N THR A 890 -24.22 28.01 4.78
CA THR A 890 -24.19 28.07 3.31
C THR A 890 -23.93 29.50 2.82
N LEU A 891 -23.40 29.61 1.61
CA LEU A 891 -23.22 30.88 0.91
C LEU A 891 -24.55 31.65 0.66
N LEU A 892 -25.70 31.01 0.87
CA LEU A 892 -27.01 31.66 0.78
C LEU A 892 -27.42 32.41 2.04
N ASP A 893 -26.84 32.05 3.19
CA ASP A 893 -27.11 32.64 4.50
C ASP A 893 -26.34 33.97 4.69
N CYS A 894 -25.25 34.16 3.92
CA CYS A 894 -24.47 35.39 3.88
C CYS A 894 -25.27 36.57 3.29
N ARG A 895 -24.86 37.81 3.62
CA ARG A 895 -25.43 39.02 3.02
C ARG A 895 -25.03 39.11 1.54
N ARG A 896 -25.98 39.47 0.68
CA ARG A 896 -25.83 39.43 -0.79
C ARG A 896 -26.96 40.16 -1.53
N SER A 897 -26.77 40.42 -2.81
CA SER A 897 -27.80 40.88 -3.75
C SER A 897 -28.95 39.85 -3.89
N LYS A 898 -30.08 40.30 -4.47
CA LYS A 898 -31.19 39.39 -4.83
C LYS A 898 -30.70 38.36 -5.84
N ILE A 899 -31.27 37.15 -5.80
CA ILE A 899 -30.84 36.03 -6.66
C ILE A 899 -31.00 36.42 -8.13
N GLY A 900 -29.91 36.38 -8.90
CA GLY A 900 -29.87 36.78 -10.31
C GLY A 900 -30.06 38.28 -10.55
N GLN A 901 -29.87 39.13 -9.53
CA GLN A 901 -29.64 40.58 -9.69
C GLN A 901 -28.15 40.84 -9.49
N HIS A 902 -27.48 41.27 -10.56
CA HIS A 902 -26.06 41.64 -10.63
C HIS A 902 -25.88 42.64 -11.77
N ASP A 903 -24.78 43.39 -11.79
CA ASP A 903 -24.28 44.12 -12.97
C ASP A 903 -22.99 43.49 -13.55
N CYS A 904 -22.36 42.56 -12.83
CA CYS A 904 -21.19 41.79 -13.27
C CYS A 904 -21.35 41.03 -14.60
N THR A 905 -20.22 40.77 -15.24
CA THR A 905 -20.02 39.88 -16.39
C THR A 905 -19.39 38.53 -15.98
N HIS A 906 -19.32 37.55 -16.89
CA HIS A 906 -18.63 36.29 -16.61
C HIS A 906 -17.10 36.43 -16.46
N GLU A 907 -16.49 37.52 -16.97
CA GLU A 907 -15.09 37.86 -16.66
C GLU A 907 -14.89 38.07 -15.16
N GLU A 908 -15.96 38.34 -14.40
CA GLU A 908 -15.94 38.61 -12.96
C GLU A 908 -16.39 37.41 -12.11
N ASP A 909 -16.57 36.22 -12.71
CA ASP A 909 -16.82 34.97 -11.98
C ASP A 909 -15.70 34.70 -10.96
N VAL A 910 -16.07 34.39 -9.72
CA VAL A 910 -15.13 34.06 -8.64
C VAL A 910 -14.70 32.60 -8.69
N GLY A 911 -13.47 32.33 -8.28
CA GLY A 911 -12.98 30.99 -7.98
C GLY A 911 -12.47 30.89 -6.55
N VAL A 912 -12.38 29.68 -6.03
CA VAL A 912 -11.87 29.41 -4.67
C VAL A 912 -10.86 28.28 -4.74
N VAL A 913 -9.81 28.38 -3.92
CA VAL A 913 -8.85 27.32 -3.60
C VAL A 913 -8.97 27.03 -2.12
N CYS A 914 -9.18 25.77 -1.76
CA CYS A 914 -9.36 25.30 -0.40
C CYS A 914 -8.18 24.45 0.07
N GLY A 915 -8.03 24.27 1.38
CA GLY A 915 -6.88 23.60 1.98
C GLY A 915 -7.20 22.88 3.29
N MET A 916 -6.33 21.92 3.63
CA MET A 916 -6.38 21.15 4.87
C MET A 916 -5.52 21.75 5.99
N GLU A 917 -4.64 22.70 5.64
CA GLU A 917 -3.73 23.44 6.51
C GLU A 917 -3.80 24.92 6.11
N GLU A 918 -3.52 25.84 7.05
CA GLU A 918 -3.54 27.29 6.83
C GLU A 918 -2.17 27.73 6.26
N MET A 919 -2.16 28.62 5.26
CA MET A 919 -0.91 29.21 4.78
C MET A 919 -0.56 30.43 5.63
N GLU A 920 0.56 30.38 6.34
CA GLU A 920 1.18 31.58 6.92
C GLU A 920 1.85 32.38 5.79
N ASP A 921 1.40 33.62 5.55
CA ASP A 921 1.79 34.41 4.37
C ASP A 921 3.27 34.87 4.40
N GLU A 922 4.07 34.46 3.40
CA GLU A 922 5.49 34.86 3.25
C GLU A 922 5.70 36.33 2.77
N GLU A 923 4.78 37.28 3.05
CA GLU A 923 4.82 38.61 2.41
C GLU A 923 5.65 39.69 3.16
N GLU A 924 6.13 39.45 4.39
CA GLU A 924 6.93 40.45 5.14
C GLU A 924 8.47 40.33 4.98
N LEU A 925 8.98 39.32 4.27
CA LEU A 925 10.43 39.03 4.22
C LEU A 925 11.21 39.62 3.03
N GLN A 926 10.55 40.26 2.05
CA GLN A 926 11.24 40.79 0.85
C GLN A 926 11.73 42.25 0.96
N LEU A 927 11.42 42.99 2.02
CA LEU A 927 11.74 44.43 2.14
C LEU A 927 13.04 44.77 2.91
N SER A 928 13.95 43.81 3.08
CA SER A 928 15.20 43.99 3.87
C SER A 928 16.51 43.66 3.14
N GLN A 929 16.49 43.46 1.81
CA GLN A 929 17.67 43.11 1.00
C GLN A 929 17.89 44.04 -0.21
N THR A 930 18.06 45.34 0.07
CA THR A 930 18.59 46.35 -0.87
C THR A 930 19.60 47.26 -0.18
#